data_AF-A0A3B0ZBH1-F1
#
_entry.id   AF-A0A3B0ZBH1-F1
#
_cell.length_a   1.000
_cell.length_b   1.000
_cell.length_c   1.000
_cell.angle_alpha   90.00
_cell.angle_beta   90.00
_cell.angle_gamma   90.00
#
_symmetry.space_group_name_H-M   'P 1'
#
loop_
_entity.id
_entity.type
_entity.pdbx_description
1 polymer ?
#
loop_
_entity_poly.entity_id
_entity_poly.type
_entity_poly.pdbx_seq_one_letter_code
_entity_poly.pdbx_strand_id
1 'polypeptide(L)'
;MNKNALYFPDEDYFVSYVRSLSANMAGEFTLYHLAAFSTQTGGLILVGIDTTESSTLELQSVSIKRITHSSKTLKQAHKIIHFKDSNDSHKATVIGEVKKFYIMDLLTLHKAEQESTPNAYFWISDHTLLKQLITQSIRLGNDQIQFAELQSDNQTTHLVKIENPSYFLVQKALEDFDNNINVYYPIMDDVFIAWGYTHPLEDIWRKSKKPRQQWTFIDSHNQSRKVEPIQWTDIYEFLHFDLEIPDLHSSTLSSTDIEPLTIPLQLITTSNDADPSMWLIQGADLVNLESLLTVIDQDDLASYVVNISEDNNGEKLIFIREKNSKKNSLFIDFSAQSFANFKGFQNLYLPTQLEFQPNVRRDTYRHLFNLKAGENTVLLNKESPRIIKITDAGFRPLSRYVNYIIQQSLETLEAVIENSYFDLSIYTKLAKTGYSDSQPSTVKPLIENKPGNDSQDNANKNKDNKNQEKIRQLFDNTKNKNSNKNQTTESKQQFEIDAERNVIKDPSLEHWQALVRIKQSLRRNQDIENCIIALIWMLPPGKAQEYFLLWHEIVSQVIQDSSGKSDTTAAKALVLSVAHISEEGLSEWLHQSITALKSVEKNLKIKELWLLWHIILHKNHDTREQARLQENIRDAISQGTVDYIEIPEFIRTRIFTDRLIHTSNKDDYDVAIANGNLELFSSAILKFDKKFIRMSAAAIIARIYNREMNRPEPAIEILNKLSKNNPPPTTIDSVDTAKFLVQFIVACPANIQTWVGLYLLHSFPDTTALQNHYKKLLSDCDEPLKNKLGTLNDFLEQREKADNPLALLSEKNRNRYYPKGTIYETGPLAKATAKLRRAALTADKAKIKRALKSVLKNVKLNDDDMQLAQLITELTRLLNFIKMDDDSKPILESFIVFADKVAQTSGSDHLYRVLRQSNLAEGLIQIAHKKKASTALTGALEVLRTIHSELDFIDACSSIISAIECFDLKERATLIQALLEAINHYIKGDPHFNASLQADWLQLSDQIAEACISKDKLSMNLFNHYQQQDEFIILNRILHESIN
;
A
#
# COMPACT_ATOMS: atom_id res chain seq x y z
N MET A 1 56.88 -27.29 -20.19
CA MET A 1 56.31 -26.66 -21.39
C MET A 1 56.59 -25.17 -21.31
N ASN A 2 57.48 -24.66 -22.17
CA ASN A 2 57.70 -23.22 -22.30
C ASN A 2 56.52 -22.66 -23.09
N LYS A 3 55.57 -22.02 -22.40
CA LYS A 3 54.47 -21.31 -23.06
C LYS A 3 54.88 -19.86 -23.20
N ASN A 4 54.80 -19.31 -24.41
CA ASN A 4 54.98 -17.89 -24.63
C ASN A 4 53.77 -17.15 -24.07
N ALA A 5 54.03 -16.07 -23.34
CA ALA A 5 52.98 -15.24 -22.77
C ALA A 5 53.29 -13.76 -22.95
N LEU A 6 52.24 -12.99 -23.10
CA LEU A 6 52.27 -11.55 -23.23
C LEU A 6 51.57 -10.96 -22.00
N TYR A 7 52.30 -10.12 -21.27
CA TYR A 7 51.76 -9.35 -20.15
C TYR A 7 51.30 -7.99 -20.65
N PHE A 8 50.10 -7.61 -20.26
CA PHE A 8 49.51 -6.31 -20.53
C PHE A 8 49.32 -5.60 -19.19
N PRO A 9 49.96 -4.44 -19.00
CA PRO A 9 49.96 -3.74 -17.72
C PRO A 9 48.59 -3.19 -17.34
N ASP A 10 47.71 -2.98 -18.33
CA ASP A 10 46.31 -2.66 -18.13
C ASP A 10 45.44 -3.24 -19.27
N GLU A 11 44.13 -3.18 -19.07
CA GLU A 11 43.11 -3.67 -20.01
C GLU A 11 43.13 -2.90 -21.34
N ASP A 12 43.52 -1.63 -21.32
CA ASP A 12 43.55 -0.77 -22.53
C ASP A 12 44.68 -1.20 -23.48
N TYR A 13 45.86 -1.50 -22.93
CA TYR A 13 47.01 -1.98 -23.70
C TYR A 13 46.71 -3.34 -24.34
N PHE A 14 46.01 -4.22 -23.62
CA PHE A 14 45.54 -5.50 -24.15
C PHE A 14 44.59 -5.31 -25.33
N VAL A 15 43.57 -4.47 -25.18
CA VAL A 15 42.57 -4.23 -26.23
C VAL A 15 43.21 -3.58 -27.46
N SER A 16 44.13 -2.62 -27.27
CA SER A 16 44.88 -2.00 -28.36
C SER A 16 45.77 -3.00 -29.09
N TYR A 17 46.44 -3.89 -28.35
CA TYR A 17 47.27 -4.94 -28.93
C TYR A 17 46.44 -5.91 -29.75
N VAL A 18 45.34 -6.45 -29.19
CA VAL A 18 44.47 -7.41 -29.88
C VAL A 18 43.90 -6.82 -31.17
N ARG A 19 43.59 -5.52 -31.22
CA ARG A 19 43.16 -4.82 -32.45
C ARG A 19 44.28 -4.62 -33.48
N SER A 20 45.54 -4.55 -33.05
CA SER A 20 46.70 -4.38 -33.94
C SER A 20 47.16 -5.69 -34.59
N LEU A 21 46.69 -6.83 -34.08
CA LEU A 21 47.02 -8.14 -34.62
C LEU A 21 46.36 -8.32 -35.99
N SER A 22 47.16 -8.63 -37.01
CA SER A 22 46.65 -9.02 -38.32
C SER A 22 46.03 -10.42 -38.24
N ALA A 23 45.03 -10.70 -39.08
CA ALA A 23 44.21 -11.93 -39.07
C ALA A 23 44.97 -13.26 -39.25
N ASN A 24 46.30 -13.25 -39.35
CA ASN A 24 47.14 -14.40 -39.67
C ASN A 24 47.73 -15.13 -38.45
N MET A 25 47.38 -14.76 -37.20
CA MET A 25 47.82 -15.52 -36.03
C MET A 25 46.90 -16.72 -35.73
N ALA A 26 47.28 -17.89 -36.24
CA ALA A 26 46.62 -19.16 -35.92
C ALA A 26 47.20 -19.75 -34.61
N GLY A 27 46.41 -19.75 -33.53
CA GLY A 27 46.77 -20.38 -32.26
C GLY A 27 45.69 -20.23 -31.19
N GLU A 28 45.59 -21.21 -30.28
CA GLU A 28 44.74 -21.10 -29.08
C GLU A 28 45.46 -20.28 -28.00
N PHE A 29 44.76 -19.32 -27.41
CA PHE A 29 45.25 -18.52 -26.31
C PHE A 29 44.35 -18.70 -25.08
N THR A 30 44.94 -18.55 -23.90
CA THR A 30 44.21 -18.47 -22.63
C THR A 30 44.49 -17.12 -22.00
N LEU A 31 43.44 -16.35 -21.74
CA LEU A 31 43.54 -15.03 -21.11
C LEU A 31 43.31 -15.16 -19.61
N TYR A 32 44.28 -14.70 -18.82
CA TYR A 32 44.21 -14.69 -17.36
C TYR A 32 44.12 -13.25 -16.87
N HIS A 33 43.17 -13.00 -15.97
CA HIS A 33 43.06 -11.72 -15.25
C HIS A 33 43.78 -11.82 -13.91
N LEU A 34 44.70 -10.88 -13.66
CA LEU A 34 45.64 -10.96 -12.54
C LEU A 34 45.50 -9.78 -11.57
N ALA A 35 45.54 -10.11 -10.28
CA ALA A 35 45.88 -9.17 -9.21
C ALA A 35 47.40 -9.21 -9.05
N ALA A 36 48.08 -8.14 -9.47
CA ALA A 36 49.49 -7.94 -9.15
C ALA A 36 49.64 -7.59 -7.65
N PHE A 37 50.61 -8.21 -6.96
CA PHE A 37 50.80 -7.98 -5.52
C PHE A 37 51.44 -6.62 -5.18
N SER A 38 52.11 -5.97 -6.13
CA SER A 38 52.94 -4.78 -5.86
C SER A 38 52.45 -3.48 -6.49
N THR A 39 51.55 -3.55 -7.47
CA THR A 39 50.95 -2.39 -8.13
C THR A 39 49.44 -2.52 -8.02
N GLN A 40 48.74 -1.53 -7.47
CA GLN A 40 47.27 -1.56 -7.31
C GLN A 40 46.49 -1.62 -8.65
N THR A 41 47.18 -1.66 -9.78
CA THR A 41 46.62 -1.83 -11.12
C THR A 41 46.63 -3.32 -11.49
N GLY A 42 45.43 -3.90 -11.70
CA GLY A 42 45.30 -5.25 -12.26
C GLY A 42 45.88 -5.32 -13.66
N GLY A 43 46.49 -6.46 -14.02
CA GLY A 43 47.09 -6.69 -15.33
C GLY A 43 46.47 -7.92 -16.01
N LEU A 44 46.55 -8.00 -17.33
CA LEU A 44 46.10 -9.16 -18.11
C LEU A 44 47.32 -9.94 -18.61
N ILE A 45 47.28 -11.27 -18.54
CA ILE A 45 48.27 -12.11 -19.23
C ILE A 45 47.57 -12.97 -20.26
N LEU A 46 48.01 -12.83 -21.51
CA LEU A 46 47.64 -13.73 -22.60
C LEU A 46 48.70 -14.82 -22.73
N VAL A 47 48.34 -16.09 -22.53
CA VAL A 47 49.25 -17.23 -22.66
C VAL A 47 48.89 -18.02 -23.90
N GLY A 48 49.81 -18.11 -24.87
CA GLY A 48 49.64 -18.93 -26.07
C GLY A 48 49.89 -20.42 -25.77
N ILE A 49 49.11 -21.30 -26.39
CA ILE A 49 49.28 -22.75 -26.34
C ILE A 49 49.88 -23.20 -27.68
N ASP A 50 51.17 -23.55 -27.66
CA ASP A 50 51.94 -24.21 -28.73
C ASP A 50 51.64 -23.75 -30.17
N THR A 51 52.36 -22.71 -30.62
CA THR A 51 52.64 -22.55 -32.05
C THR A 51 53.98 -23.20 -32.35
N THR A 52 53.98 -24.31 -33.09
CA THR A 52 55.19 -25.03 -33.51
C THR A 52 56.06 -24.24 -34.50
N GLU A 53 55.61 -23.08 -34.96
CA GLU A 53 56.38 -22.18 -35.82
C GLU A 53 56.88 -20.97 -35.04
N SER A 54 58.21 -20.83 -35.00
CA SER A 54 58.94 -19.73 -34.42
C SER A 54 58.82 -18.47 -35.28
N SER A 55 57.67 -17.80 -35.25
CA SER A 55 57.60 -16.40 -35.66
C SER A 55 58.03 -15.53 -34.48
N THR A 56 59.22 -14.95 -34.60
CA THR A 56 59.81 -14.03 -33.62
C THR A 56 59.05 -12.71 -33.65
N LEU A 57 57.99 -12.59 -32.85
CA LEU A 57 57.47 -11.30 -32.43
C LEU A 57 58.46 -10.70 -31.44
N GLU A 58 59.16 -9.64 -31.85
CA GLU A 58 59.98 -8.79 -30.97
C GLU A 58 59.08 -7.96 -30.05
N LEU A 59 58.43 -8.62 -29.09
CA LEU A 59 57.88 -8.01 -27.91
C LEU A 59 58.50 -8.72 -26.72
N GLN A 60 58.76 -7.99 -25.63
CA GLN A 60 59.41 -8.50 -24.42
C GLN A 60 58.78 -9.83 -24.00
N SER A 61 59.42 -10.93 -24.37
CA SER A 61 58.86 -12.26 -24.18
C SER A 61 59.00 -12.59 -22.70
N VAL A 62 57.87 -12.59 -22.01
CA VAL A 62 57.83 -12.91 -20.59
C VAL A 62 57.83 -14.44 -20.47
N SER A 63 58.92 -14.99 -19.95
CA SER A 63 59.03 -16.43 -19.72
C SER A 63 58.21 -16.84 -18.48
N ILE A 64 57.12 -17.60 -18.68
CA ILE A 64 56.36 -18.21 -17.58
C ILE A 64 57.06 -19.49 -17.14
N LYS A 65 57.65 -19.47 -15.94
CA LYS A 65 58.43 -20.61 -15.42
C LYS A 65 57.56 -21.71 -14.80
N ARG A 66 56.43 -21.37 -14.17
CA ARG A 66 55.57 -22.35 -13.48
C ARG A 66 54.21 -21.74 -13.11
N ILE A 67 53.13 -22.43 -13.45
CA ILE A 67 51.80 -22.19 -12.85
C ILE A 67 51.65 -23.20 -11.72
N THR A 68 51.51 -22.72 -10.48
CA THR A 68 51.37 -23.59 -9.31
C THR A 68 49.98 -23.41 -8.70
N HIS A 69 49.26 -24.52 -8.54
CA HIS A 69 48.03 -24.57 -7.76
C HIS A 69 48.38 -24.61 -6.26
N SER A 70 47.92 -23.63 -5.48
CA SER A 70 48.07 -23.68 -4.03
C SER A 70 46.75 -24.06 -3.35
N SER A 71 46.85 -25.01 -2.40
CA SER A 71 45.82 -25.50 -1.45
C SER A 71 44.92 -26.70 -1.85
N LYS A 72 44.80 -27.63 -0.88
CA LYS A 72 43.98 -28.86 -0.88
C LYS A 72 42.65 -28.72 -0.12
N THR A 73 42.28 -27.53 0.35
CA THR A 73 41.00 -27.29 1.02
C THR A 73 40.06 -26.50 0.11
N LEU A 74 39.00 -27.17 -0.33
CA LEU A 74 37.95 -26.64 -1.19
C LEU A 74 37.25 -25.46 -0.52
N LYS A 75 37.53 -24.26 -1.04
CA LYS A 75 36.48 -23.47 -1.71
C LYS A 75 37.02 -22.33 -2.59
N GLN A 76 38.28 -21.91 -2.49
CA GLN A 76 38.90 -20.98 -3.45
C GLN A 76 40.40 -21.27 -3.61
N ALA A 77 40.77 -22.14 -4.56
CA ALA A 77 42.17 -22.36 -4.93
C ALA A 77 42.60 -21.23 -5.88
N HIS A 78 43.37 -20.26 -5.38
CA HIS A 78 43.90 -19.19 -6.23
C HIS A 78 45.08 -19.72 -7.05
N LYS A 79 44.98 -19.69 -8.39
CA LYS A 79 46.12 -19.97 -9.30
C LYS A 79 47.12 -18.83 -9.16
N ILE A 80 48.39 -19.13 -8.87
CA ILE A 80 49.48 -18.14 -8.82
C ILE A 80 50.37 -18.34 -10.05
N ILE A 81 50.58 -17.27 -10.82
CA ILE A 81 51.47 -17.26 -11.99
C ILE A 81 52.78 -16.59 -11.59
N HIS A 82 53.88 -17.30 -11.85
CA HIS A 82 55.24 -16.77 -11.74
C HIS A 82 55.75 -16.44 -13.13
N PHE A 83 56.05 -15.16 -13.36
CA PHE A 83 56.55 -14.67 -14.63
C PHE A 83 57.81 -13.81 -14.43
N LYS A 84 58.69 -13.78 -15.44
CA LYS A 84 59.95 -13.03 -15.37
C LYS A 84 59.98 -12.01 -16.50
N ASP A 85 60.00 -10.73 -16.14
CA ASP A 85 60.14 -9.61 -17.06
C ASP A 85 61.52 -8.95 -16.86
N SER A 86 62.28 -8.74 -17.93
CA SER A 86 63.56 -8.00 -17.96
C SER A 86 64.46 -8.07 -16.70
N ASN A 87 64.64 -9.28 -16.14
CA ASN A 87 65.40 -9.66 -14.93
C ASN A 87 64.64 -9.83 -13.61
N ASP A 88 63.45 -9.24 -13.45
CA ASP A 88 62.69 -9.32 -12.21
C ASP A 88 61.63 -10.42 -12.24
N SER A 89 61.49 -11.13 -11.12
CA SER A 89 60.50 -12.20 -10.95
C SER A 89 59.25 -11.65 -10.28
N HIS A 90 58.14 -11.66 -10.99
CA HIS A 90 56.85 -11.22 -10.48
C HIS A 90 55.98 -12.43 -10.08
N LYS A 91 55.15 -12.22 -9.05
CA LYS A 91 54.11 -13.16 -8.63
C LYS A 91 52.77 -12.45 -8.78
N ALA A 92 51.82 -13.11 -9.44
CA ALA A 92 50.48 -12.57 -9.59
C ALA A 92 49.43 -13.64 -9.30
N THR A 93 48.33 -13.23 -8.69
CA THR A 93 47.21 -14.12 -8.38
C THR A 93 46.18 -14.02 -9.49
N VAL A 94 45.79 -15.15 -10.08
CA VAL A 94 44.69 -15.23 -11.05
C VAL A 94 43.38 -15.00 -10.30
N ILE A 95 42.72 -13.90 -10.63
CA ILE A 95 41.39 -13.55 -10.12
C ILE A 95 40.32 -14.22 -10.99
N GLY A 96 40.60 -14.41 -12.28
CA GLY A 96 39.72 -15.10 -13.22
C GLY A 96 40.50 -15.67 -14.40
N GLU A 97 40.06 -16.83 -14.88
CA GLU A 97 40.49 -17.42 -16.15
C GLU A 97 39.36 -17.20 -17.15
N VAL A 98 39.62 -16.40 -18.17
CA VAL A 98 38.72 -16.30 -19.33
C VAL A 98 39.04 -17.52 -20.21
N LYS A 99 38.03 -18.17 -20.79
CA LYS A 99 38.12 -19.47 -21.51
C LYS A 99 39.28 -19.52 -22.53
N LYS A 100 39.54 -20.70 -23.10
CA LYS A 100 40.41 -20.79 -24.28
C LYS A 100 39.71 -20.15 -25.47
N PHE A 101 40.43 -19.32 -26.22
CA PHE A 101 39.91 -18.66 -27.42
C PHE A 101 40.97 -18.65 -28.51
N TYR A 102 40.54 -18.65 -29.77
CA TYR A 102 41.38 -18.12 -30.83
C TYR A 102 41.43 -16.59 -30.72
N ILE A 103 42.54 -15.95 -31.08
CA ILE A 103 42.63 -14.47 -31.07
C ILE A 103 41.49 -13.84 -31.89
N MET A 104 41.11 -14.49 -32.99
CA MET A 104 39.99 -14.06 -33.81
C MET A 104 38.66 -14.11 -33.05
N ASP A 105 38.46 -15.06 -32.14
CA ASP A 105 37.24 -15.16 -31.34
C ASP A 105 37.14 -14.03 -30.32
N LEU A 106 38.28 -13.43 -29.90
CA LEU A 106 38.32 -12.28 -28.99
C LEU A 106 37.96 -10.96 -29.68
N LEU A 107 38.05 -10.92 -31.01
CA LEU A 107 37.69 -9.79 -31.87
C LEU A 107 36.30 -9.94 -32.48
N THR A 108 35.72 -11.14 -32.41
CA THR A 108 34.46 -11.46 -33.08
C THR A 108 33.31 -11.32 -32.09
N LEU A 109 32.30 -10.53 -32.46
CA LEU A 109 31.03 -10.48 -31.77
C LEU A 109 30.32 -11.83 -31.86
N HIS A 110 29.79 -12.29 -30.72
CA HIS A 110 29.01 -13.52 -30.64
C HIS A 110 27.54 -13.17 -30.55
N LYS A 111 26.69 -13.82 -31.36
CA LYS A 111 25.24 -13.64 -31.26
C LYS A 111 24.78 -14.09 -29.87
N ALA A 112 24.02 -13.25 -29.19
CA ALA A 112 23.51 -13.49 -27.85
C ALA A 112 22.08 -12.97 -27.73
N GLU A 113 21.28 -13.63 -26.90
CA GLU A 113 19.97 -13.09 -26.53
C GLU A 113 20.20 -11.90 -25.61
N GLN A 114 19.88 -10.70 -26.10
CA GLN A 114 20.11 -9.47 -25.35
C GLN A 114 18.97 -9.24 -24.37
N GLU A 115 19.32 -9.23 -23.10
CA GLU A 115 18.50 -8.78 -21.98
C GLU A 115 18.11 -7.29 -22.15
N SER A 116 16.91 -6.91 -21.69
CA SER A 116 16.45 -5.50 -21.71
C SER A 116 17.50 -4.55 -21.11
N THR A 117 18.11 -3.71 -21.94
CA THR A 117 19.08 -2.70 -21.51
C THR A 117 18.36 -1.37 -21.21
N PRO A 118 18.90 -0.57 -20.28
CA PRO A 118 18.31 0.71 -19.94
C PRO A 118 18.41 1.74 -21.07
N ASN A 119 19.26 1.52 -22.09
CA ASN A 119 19.44 2.42 -23.22
C ASN A 119 19.67 1.62 -24.51
N ALA A 120 19.07 2.06 -25.62
CA ALA A 120 19.46 1.65 -26.97
C ALA A 120 19.77 2.86 -27.86
N TYR A 121 20.68 2.67 -28.79
CA TYR A 121 21.20 3.68 -29.69
C TYR A 121 20.94 3.24 -31.12
N PHE A 122 20.12 3.98 -31.84
CA PHE A 122 19.76 3.70 -33.23
C PHE A 122 20.57 4.60 -34.15
N TRP A 123 21.35 4.00 -35.02
CA TRP A 123 22.15 4.67 -36.03
C TRP A 123 21.41 4.60 -37.36
N ILE A 124 20.95 5.75 -37.85
CA ILE A 124 19.97 5.88 -38.92
C ILE A 124 20.52 6.80 -40.01
N SER A 125 20.69 6.26 -41.22
CA SER A 125 21.14 7.06 -42.38
C SER A 125 19.99 7.68 -43.18
N ASP A 126 18.76 7.22 -42.98
CA ASP A 126 17.55 7.69 -43.70
C ASP A 126 16.65 8.51 -42.78
N HIS A 127 16.42 9.78 -43.13
CA HIS A 127 15.55 10.70 -42.39
C HIS A 127 14.09 10.25 -42.31
N THR A 128 13.60 9.50 -43.29
CA THR A 128 12.23 8.95 -43.26
C THR A 128 12.08 7.87 -42.19
N LEU A 129 13.11 7.05 -41.99
CA LEU A 129 13.14 6.02 -40.94
C LEU A 129 13.26 6.64 -39.56
N LEU A 130 14.04 7.72 -39.43
CA LEU A 130 14.10 8.52 -38.20
C LEU A 130 12.69 8.96 -37.78
N LYS A 131 11.90 9.48 -38.73
CA LYS A 131 10.50 9.88 -38.48
C LYS A 131 9.65 8.74 -37.96
N GLN A 132 9.74 7.59 -38.62
CA GLN A 132 8.95 6.42 -38.27
C GLN A 132 9.31 5.86 -36.89
N LEU A 133 10.60 5.74 -36.58
CA LEU A 133 11.09 5.24 -35.29
C LEU A 133 10.63 6.13 -34.14
N ILE A 134 10.84 7.45 -34.25
CA ILE A 134 10.44 8.40 -33.21
C ILE A 134 8.92 8.36 -33.01
N THR A 135 8.15 8.37 -34.11
CA THR A 135 6.69 8.29 -34.05
C THR A 135 6.23 7.01 -33.34
N GLN A 136 6.86 5.87 -33.62
CA GLN A 136 6.55 4.61 -32.96
C GLN A 136 6.92 4.61 -31.47
N SER A 137 8.08 5.15 -31.10
CA SER A 137 8.51 5.26 -29.70
C SER A 137 7.53 6.09 -28.87
N ILE A 138 7.15 7.28 -29.37
CA ILE A 138 6.21 8.16 -28.66
C ILE A 138 4.82 7.52 -28.59
N ARG A 139 4.37 6.81 -29.65
CA ARG A 139 3.11 6.04 -29.62
C ARG A 139 3.10 4.93 -28.57
N LEU A 140 4.25 4.33 -28.29
CA LEU A 140 4.43 3.33 -27.24
C LEU A 140 4.58 3.95 -25.84
N GLY A 141 4.44 5.28 -25.72
CA GLY A 141 4.54 6.00 -24.45
C GLY A 141 5.97 6.24 -23.98
N ASN A 142 6.98 5.98 -24.83
CA ASN A 142 8.36 6.28 -24.52
C ASN A 142 8.82 7.55 -25.24
N ASP A 143 8.94 8.61 -24.47
CA ASP A 143 9.32 9.95 -24.91
C ASP A 143 10.72 10.37 -24.44
N GLN A 144 11.47 9.48 -23.79
CA GLN A 144 12.85 9.70 -23.34
C GLN A 144 13.82 9.44 -24.49
N ILE A 145 13.73 10.30 -25.49
CA ILE A 145 14.48 10.20 -26.75
C ILE A 145 15.43 11.37 -26.84
N GLN A 146 16.71 11.07 -27.05
CA GLN A 146 17.75 12.03 -27.34
C GLN A 146 18.28 11.79 -28.75
N PHE A 147 18.73 12.84 -29.40
CA PHE A 147 19.15 12.82 -30.79
C PHE A 147 20.47 13.58 -30.98
N ALA A 148 21.23 13.17 -31.99
CA ALA A 148 22.40 13.88 -32.47
C ALA A 148 22.66 13.63 -33.95
N GLU A 149 23.27 14.60 -34.61
CA GLU A 149 23.71 14.50 -36.00
C GLU A 149 25.21 14.24 -36.09
N LEU A 150 25.57 13.32 -37.00
CA LEU A 150 26.93 12.98 -37.33
C LEU A 150 27.16 13.32 -38.81
N GLN A 151 28.08 14.25 -39.08
CA GLN A 151 28.49 14.57 -40.44
C GLN A 151 29.65 13.66 -40.86
N SER A 152 29.45 12.84 -41.90
CA SER A 152 30.51 12.00 -42.47
C SER A 152 30.43 12.05 -44.00
N ASP A 153 31.52 12.44 -44.67
CA ASP A 153 31.73 12.32 -46.13
C ASP A 153 30.49 12.59 -47.02
N ASN A 154 29.86 13.76 -46.87
CA ASN A 154 28.65 14.22 -47.59
C ASN A 154 27.32 13.53 -47.25
N GLN A 155 27.26 12.70 -46.21
CA GLN A 155 26.02 12.12 -45.70
C GLN A 155 25.80 12.50 -44.23
N THR A 156 24.64 13.09 -43.95
CA THR A 156 24.19 13.33 -42.57
C THR A 156 23.63 12.02 -42.03
N THR A 157 24.21 11.53 -40.95
CA THR A 157 23.70 10.35 -40.25
C THR A 157 23.17 10.75 -38.89
N HIS A 158 22.10 10.11 -38.45
CA HIS A 158 21.41 10.43 -37.22
C HIS A 158 21.67 9.34 -36.18
N LEU A 159 21.99 9.76 -34.96
CA LEU A 159 22.07 8.87 -33.81
C LEU A 159 20.94 9.19 -32.84
N VAL A 160 20.09 8.20 -32.54
CA VAL A 160 18.95 8.33 -31.63
C VAL A 160 19.19 7.46 -30.41
N LYS A 161 19.25 8.05 -29.22
CA LYS A 161 19.27 7.32 -27.95
C LYS A 161 17.84 7.27 -27.40
N ILE A 162 17.35 6.07 -27.10
CA ILE A 162 16.07 5.86 -26.42
C ILE A 162 16.36 5.19 -25.07
N GLU A 163 15.90 5.80 -23.98
CA GLU A 163 16.01 5.23 -22.65
C GLU A 163 14.87 4.23 -22.43
N ASN A 164 15.19 3.03 -21.97
CA ASN A 164 14.26 1.91 -21.74
C ASN A 164 13.31 1.64 -22.93
N PRO A 165 13.85 1.40 -24.14
CA PRO A 165 13.01 1.12 -25.30
C PRO A 165 12.23 -0.18 -25.09
N SER A 166 10.97 -0.21 -25.53
CA SER A 166 10.23 -1.47 -25.52
C SER A 166 10.92 -2.48 -26.44
N TYR A 167 10.98 -3.75 -26.03
CA TYR A 167 11.56 -4.82 -26.85
C TYR A 167 10.92 -4.88 -28.25
N PHE A 168 9.60 -4.65 -28.33
CA PHE A 168 8.86 -4.58 -29.58
C PHE A 168 9.39 -3.51 -30.54
N LEU A 169 9.73 -2.31 -30.04
CA LEU A 169 10.28 -1.24 -30.87
C LEU A 169 11.63 -1.64 -31.48
N VAL A 170 12.51 -2.25 -30.69
CA VAL A 170 13.83 -2.68 -31.15
C VAL A 170 13.70 -3.81 -32.16
N GLN A 171 12.90 -4.84 -31.85
CA GLN A 171 12.68 -5.97 -32.74
C GLN A 171 12.08 -5.52 -34.06
N LYS A 172 11.02 -4.71 -34.02
CA LYS A 172 10.36 -4.18 -35.21
C LYS A 172 11.32 -3.33 -36.04
N ALA A 173 12.16 -2.52 -35.40
CA ALA A 173 13.15 -1.72 -36.13
C ALA A 173 14.18 -2.60 -36.86
N LEU A 174 14.61 -3.71 -36.24
CA LEU A 174 15.52 -4.66 -36.87
C LEU A 174 14.86 -5.47 -38.00
N GLU A 175 13.57 -5.79 -37.88
CA GLU A 175 12.81 -6.56 -38.88
C GLU A 175 12.38 -5.69 -40.09
N ASP A 176 11.80 -4.52 -39.85
CA ASP A 176 11.21 -3.67 -40.89
C ASP A 176 12.27 -2.88 -41.68
N PHE A 177 13.44 -2.63 -41.09
CA PHE A 177 14.47 -1.73 -41.64
C PHE A 177 15.83 -2.39 -41.84
N ASP A 178 15.83 -3.71 -42.06
CA ASP A 178 17.04 -4.51 -42.23
C ASP A 178 18.01 -3.86 -43.25
N ASN A 179 19.26 -3.66 -42.83
CA ASN A 179 20.36 -2.91 -43.48
C ASN A 179 20.35 -1.37 -43.43
N ASN A 180 19.23 -0.71 -43.09
CA ASN A 180 19.16 0.77 -43.04
C ASN A 180 19.29 1.35 -41.63
N ILE A 181 19.13 0.51 -40.61
CA ILE A 181 19.28 0.88 -39.20
C ILE A 181 20.24 -0.08 -38.50
N ASN A 182 21.17 0.46 -37.73
CA ASN A 182 21.97 -0.33 -36.80
C ASN A 182 21.57 0.04 -35.38
N VAL A 183 21.13 -0.93 -34.60
CA VAL A 183 20.78 -0.74 -33.19
C VAL A 183 21.96 -1.18 -32.35
N TYR A 184 22.36 -0.37 -31.37
CA TYR A 184 23.43 -0.66 -30.44
C TYR A 184 22.95 -0.54 -28.99
N TYR A 185 23.63 -1.23 -28.08
CA TYR A 185 23.50 -1.02 -26.64
C TYR A 185 24.86 -0.64 -26.04
N PRO A 186 24.89 0.11 -24.92
CA PRO A 186 26.13 0.53 -24.30
C PRO A 186 26.71 -0.60 -23.44
N ILE A 187 28.00 -0.88 -23.59
CA ILE A 187 28.77 -1.67 -22.63
C ILE A 187 29.39 -0.76 -21.57
N MET A 188 29.82 0.42 -22.02
CA MET A 188 30.41 1.49 -21.24
C MET A 188 30.01 2.82 -21.89
N ASP A 189 30.32 3.95 -21.26
CA ASP A 189 29.86 5.27 -21.69
C ASP A 189 30.31 5.65 -23.12
N ASP A 190 31.34 4.98 -23.65
CA ASP A 190 31.98 5.28 -24.94
C ASP A 190 32.17 4.05 -25.84
N VAL A 191 31.62 2.88 -25.51
CA VAL A 191 31.65 1.69 -26.38
C VAL A 191 30.28 1.06 -26.47
N PHE A 192 29.82 0.95 -27.71
CA PHE A 192 28.50 0.50 -28.09
C PHE A 192 28.61 -0.71 -29.01
N ILE A 193 27.74 -1.70 -28.83
CA ILE A 193 27.76 -2.95 -29.59
C ILE A 193 26.40 -3.20 -30.22
N ALA A 194 26.40 -3.76 -31.42
CA ALA A 194 25.20 -4.17 -32.13
C ALA A 194 24.26 -5.00 -31.23
N TRP A 195 22.98 -4.67 -31.28
CA TRP A 195 21.93 -5.34 -30.52
C TRP A 195 21.84 -6.82 -30.89
N GLY A 196 21.70 -7.70 -29.89
CA GLY A 196 21.69 -9.16 -30.10
C GLY A 196 23.08 -9.77 -30.27
N TYR A 197 24.14 -9.04 -29.94
CA TYR A 197 25.51 -9.52 -29.92
C TYR A 197 26.19 -9.19 -28.60
N THR A 198 27.09 -10.05 -28.14
CA THR A 198 27.97 -9.80 -26.99
C THR A 198 29.42 -9.78 -27.45
N HIS A 199 30.24 -8.99 -26.76
CA HIS A 199 31.68 -8.99 -27.02
C HIS A 199 32.42 -9.83 -25.96
N PRO A 200 33.37 -10.69 -26.35
CA PRO A 200 34.15 -11.52 -25.41
C PRO A 200 34.86 -10.71 -24.32
N LEU A 201 35.16 -9.44 -24.61
CA LEU A 201 35.82 -8.50 -23.71
C LEU A 201 34.86 -7.57 -22.98
N GLU A 202 33.55 -7.77 -23.06
CA GLU A 202 32.53 -6.91 -22.44
C GLU A 202 32.78 -6.72 -20.93
N ASP A 203 32.99 -7.80 -20.19
CA ASP A 203 33.26 -7.77 -18.74
C ASP A 203 34.55 -7.03 -18.38
N ILE A 204 35.52 -7.03 -19.30
CA ILE A 204 36.81 -6.35 -19.14
C ILE A 204 36.58 -4.86 -19.40
N TRP A 205 35.89 -4.51 -20.48
CA TRP A 205 35.54 -3.11 -20.79
C TRP A 205 34.71 -2.44 -19.70
N ARG A 206 33.75 -3.13 -19.09
CA ARG A 206 32.97 -2.61 -17.94
C ARG A 206 33.84 -2.28 -16.72
N LYS A 207 35.01 -2.91 -16.57
CA LYS A 207 35.93 -2.70 -15.44
C LYS A 207 36.96 -1.60 -15.71
N SER A 208 37.29 -1.34 -16.97
CA SER A 208 38.13 -0.21 -17.37
C SER A 208 37.37 1.11 -17.14
N LYS A 209 37.66 1.79 -16.03
CA LYS A 209 37.05 3.08 -15.65
C LYS A 209 37.63 4.29 -16.39
N LYS A 210 38.51 4.10 -17.38
CA LYS A 210 39.13 5.23 -18.09
C LYS A 210 38.20 5.67 -19.24
N PRO A 211 37.70 6.91 -19.22
CA PRO A 211 36.94 7.46 -20.35
C PRO A 211 37.86 7.59 -21.56
N ARG A 212 37.41 7.16 -22.73
CA ARG A 212 38.11 7.35 -24.01
C ARG A 212 37.77 8.71 -24.59
N GLN A 213 38.67 9.20 -25.43
CA GLN A 213 38.50 10.47 -26.15
C GLN A 213 37.47 10.37 -27.29
N GLN A 214 37.10 9.16 -27.71
CA GLN A 214 36.19 8.90 -28.83
C GLN A 214 35.24 7.76 -28.49
N TRP A 215 34.01 7.87 -28.94
CA TRP A 215 33.02 6.80 -28.85
C TRP A 215 33.26 5.78 -29.95
N THR A 216 33.10 4.50 -29.63
CA THR A 216 33.31 3.39 -30.58
C THR A 216 32.04 2.57 -30.70
N PHE A 217 31.51 2.45 -31.92
CA PHE A 217 30.38 1.60 -32.27
C PHE A 217 30.88 0.38 -33.02
N ILE A 218 30.54 -0.83 -32.56
CA ILE A 218 30.95 -2.10 -33.17
C ILE A 218 29.69 -2.76 -33.75
N ASP A 219 29.62 -2.84 -35.08
CA ASP A 219 28.47 -3.43 -35.77
C ASP A 219 28.51 -4.96 -35.79
N SER A 220 27.44 -5.59 -36.27
CA SER A 220 27.28 -7.05 -36.37
C SER A 220 28.33 -7.74 -37.27
N HIS A 221 29.07 -6.96 -38.07
CA HIS A 221 30.15 -7.42 -38.93
C HIS A 221 31.55 -7.16 -38.33
N ASN A 222 31.64 -6.79 -37.05
CA ASN A 222 32.86 -6.40 -36.34
C ASN A 222 33.54 -5.14 -36.89
N GLN A 223 32.85 -4.31 -37.66
CA GLN A 223 33.42 -3.04 -38.10
C GLN A 223 33.27 -2.03 -36.97
N SER A 224 34.40 -1.42 -36.57
CA SER A 224 34.41 -0.38 -35.55
C SER A 224 34.34 1.00 -36.20
N ARG A 225 33.34 1.79 -35.84
CA ARG A 225 33.24 3.22 -36.20
C ARG A 225 33.58 4.05 -34.97
N LYS A 226 34.49 5.00 -35.14
CA LYS A 226 34.84 5.94 -34.07
C LYS A 226 34.22 7.30 -34.37
N VAL A 227 33.58 7.88 -33.37
CA VAL A 227 32.99 9.21 -33.45
C VAL A 227 33.49 10.05 -32.28
N GLU A 228 33.54 11.37 -32.48
CA GLU A 228 33.81 12.28 -31.38
C GLU A 228 32.66 12.23 -30.35
N PRO A 229 32.93 12.54 -29.06
CA PRO A 229 31.90 12.56 -28.04
C PRO A 229 30.73 13.46 -28.44
N ILE A 230 29.54 12.89 -28.40
CA ILE A 230 28.35 13.52 -28.94
C ILE A 230 27.65 14.36 -27.87
N GLN A 231 27.20 15.56 -28.25
CA GLN A 231 26.26 16.33 -27.43
C GLN A 231 24.84 15.89 -27.77
N TRP A 232 24.17 15.32 -26.78
CA TRP A 232 22.78 14.90 -26.91
C TRP A 232 21.84 16.09 -26.82
N THR A 233 20.95 16.20 -27.79
CA THR A 233 19.83 17.15 -27.76
C THR A 233 18.54 16.38 -27.51
N ASP A 234 17.61 16.97 -26.75
CA ASP A 234 16.30 16.36 -26.56
C ASP A 234 15.51 16.36 -27.87
N ILE A 235 14.85 15.24 -28.21
CA ILE A 235 14.11 15.16 -29.47
C ILE A 235 13.03 16.24 -29.57
N TYR A 236 12.44 16.66 -28.44
CA TYR A 236 11.36 17.64 -28.43
C TYR A 236 11.77 19.04 -28.92
N GLU A 237 13.08 19.33 -28.99
CA GLU A 237 13.57 20.56 -29.62
C GLU A 237 13.40 20.53 -31.15
N PHE A 238 13.29 19.34 -31.74
CA PHE A 238 13.13 19.11 -33.18
C PHE A 238 11.73 18.65 -33.60
N LEU A 239 10.87 18.29 -32.65
CA LEU A 239 9.51 17.83 -32.95
C LEU A 239 8.57 19.00 -33.16
N HIS A 240 7.84 18.93 -34.27
CA HIS A 240 6.66 19.75 -34.48
C HIS A 240 5.42 18.85 -34.39
N PHE A 241 4.48 19.17 -33.51
CA PHE A 241 3.22 18.45 -33.45
C PHE A 241 2.18 19.20 -34.27
N ASP A 242 1.72 18.56 -35.34
CA ASP A 242 0.65 19.10 -36.17
C ASP A 242 -0.69 18.74 -35.52
N LEU A 243 -1.42 19.78 -35.14
CA LEU A 243 -2.77 19.71 -34.63
C LEU A 243 -3.66 20.23 -35.74
N GLU A 244 -4.50 19.36 -36.31
CA GLU A 244 -5.52 19.75 -37.30
C GLU A 244 -6.65 20.56 -36.65
N ILE A 245 -6.31 21.69 -36.03
CA ILE A 245 -7.22 22.61 -35.33
C ILE A 245 -7.09 23.99 -36.01
N PRO A 246 -8.14 24.46 -36.73
CA PRO A 246 -8.07 25.66 -37.58
C PRO A 246 -7.57 26.96 -36.91
N ASP A 247 -7.77 27.11 -35.60
CA ASP A 247 -7.47 28.34 -34.85
C ASP A 247 -6.14 28.30 -34.09
N LEU A 248 -5.42 27.17 -34.13
CA LEU A 248 -4.15 27.03 -33.45
C LEU A 248 -3.02 27.40 -34.42
N HIS A 249 -2.65 28.68 -34.48
CA HIS A 249 -1.36 29.05 -35.07
C HIS A 249 -0.27 28.41 -34.22
N SER A 250 0.26 27.28 -34.69
CA SER A 250 1.36 26.58 -34.05
C SER A 250 2.50 27.56 -33.87
N SER A 251 2.73 28.02 -32.64
CA SER A 251 3.90 28.83 -32.33
C SER A 251 5.10 27.96 -32.61
N THR A 252 5.86 28.30 -33.64
CA THR A 252 7.14 27.68 -33.95
C THR A 252 8.05 27.84 -32.73
N LEU A 253 8.31 26.75 -32.03
CA LEU A 253 9.49 26.66 -31.15
C LEU A 253 10.71 26.88 -32.07
N SER A 254 11.54 27.85 -31.72
CA SER A 254 12.42 28.55 -32.65
C SER A 254 13.68 27.80 -33.07
N SER A 255 14.14 28.16 -34.28
CA SER A 255 15.53 28.46 -34.69
C SER A 255 16.61 27.37 -34.63
N THR A 256 16.37 26.23 -35.26
CA THR A 256 17.46 25.38 -35.75
C THR A 256 17.39 25.29 -37.27
N ASP A 257 18.54 25.26 -37.96
CA ASP A 257 18.64 25.10 -39.42
C ASP A 257 18.18 23.71 -39.92
N ILE A 258 17.70 22.85 -39.02
CA ILE A 258 17.24 21.48 -39.27
C ILE A 258 15.73 21.50 -39.52
N GLU A 259 15.28 20.81 -40.56
CA GLU A 259 13.86 20.67 -40.91
C GLU A 259 13.11 19.95 -39.77
N PRO A 260 12.08 20.59 -39.16
CA PRO A 260 11.42 20.03 -37.99
C PRO A 260 10.59 18.79 -38.33
N LEU A 261 10.64 17.79 -37.45
CA LEU A 261 9.93 16.54 -37.64
C LEU A 261 8.45 16.69 -37.29
N THR A 262 7.59 16.70 -38.30
CA THR A 262 6.15 16.87 -38.07
C THR A 262 5.45 15.56 -37.70
N ILE A 263 4.90 15.46 -36.49
CA ILE A 263 4.13 14.32 -35.97
C ILE A 263 2.66 14.74 -35.81
N PRO A 264 1.70 14.05 -36.47
CA PRO A 264 0.28 14.39 -36.32
C PRO A 264 -0.22 13.99 -34.93
N LEU A 265 -0.87 14.93 -34.23
CA LEU A 265 -1.52 14.71 -32.95
C LEU A 265 -3.03 14.58 -33.15
N GLN A 266 -3.55 13.37 -32.94
CA GLN A 266 -4.95 13.01 -33.20
C GLN A 266 -5.76 12.92 -31.92
N LEU A 267 -7.03 13.28 -31.99
CA LEU A 267 -8.01 13.02 -30.92
C LEU A 267 -8.72 11.71 -31.20
N ILE A 268 -8.50 10.73 -30.33
CA ILE A 268 -9.12 9.42 -30.41
C ILE A 268 -10.13 9.24 -29.28
N THR A 269 -11.09 8.34 -29.49
CA THR A 269 -12.04 7.95 -28.44
C THR A 269 -11.40 6.94 -27.50
N THR A 270 -11.47 7.17 -26.20
CA THR A 270 -11.02 6.23 -25.16
C THR A 270 -12.21 5.41 -24.64
N SER A 271 -11.92 4.21 -24.12
CA SER A 271 -12.92 3.34 -23.47
C SER A 271 -13.12 3.65 -21.99
N ASN A 272 -12.23 4.45 -21.40
CA ASN A 272 -12.27 4.81 -19.99
C ASN A 272 -12.73 6.27 -19.87
N ASP A 273 -14.00 6.47 -19.49
CA ASP A 273 -14.56 7.80 -19.29
C ASP A 273 -13.92 8.46 -18.07
N ALA A 274 -13.26 9.59 -18.29
CA ALA A 274 -12.72 10.38 -17.20
C ALA A 274 -13.84 11.05 -16.39
N ASP A 275 -13.65 11.19 -15.07
CA ASP A 275 -14.60 11.90 -14.22
C ASP A 275 -14.79 13.36 -14.68
N PRO A 276 -16.02 13.80 -14.96
CA PRO A 276 -16.27 15.15 -15.45
C PRO A 276 -16.03 16.19 -14.37
N SER A 277 -15.32 17.26 -14.74
CA SER A 277 -15.01 18.40 -13.86
C SER A 277 -15.57 19.73 -14.38
N MET A 278 -16.01 19.76 -15.64
CA MET A 278 -16.62 20.91 -16.30
C MET A 278 -17.72 20.46 -17.26
N TRP A 279 -18.77 21.27 -17.39
CA TRP A 279 -19.91 21.02 -18.27
C TRP A 279 -20.13 22.24 -19.17
N LEU A 280 -20.41 22.00 -20.45
CA LEU A 280 -20.85 23.01 -21.41
C LEU A 280 -22.34 22.84 -21.70
N ILE A 281 -23.11 23.88 -21.40
CA ILE A 281 -24.56 23.92 -21.60
C ILE A 281 -24.86 24.80 -22.82
N GLN A 282 -25.58 24.23 -23.80
CA GLN A 282 -25.93 24.88 -25.06
C GLN A 282 -27.41 24.73 -25.39
N GLY A 283 -27.98 25.75 -26.04
CA GLY A 283 -29.31 25.68 -26.66
C GLY A 283 -30.41 25.12 -25.74
N ALA A 284 -30.92 23.94 -26.08
CA ALA A 284 -32.02 23.29 -25.36
C ALA A 284 -31.66 22.86 -23.92
N ASP A 285 -30.37 22.64 -23.62
CA ASP A 285 -29.92 22.18 -22.29
C ASP A 285 -30.10 23.25 -21.20
N LEU A 286 -30.32 24.51 -21.60
CA LEU A 286 -30.65 25.61 -20.69
C LEU A 286 -31.91 25.32 -19.86
N VAL A 287 -32.93 24.70 -20.47
CA VAL A 287 -34.18 24.36 -19.78
C VAL A 287 -33.93 23.34 -18.67
N ASN A 288 -33.00 22.41 -18.90
CA ASN A 288 -32.60 21.41 -17.91
C ASN A 288 -31.82 22.08 -16.77
N LEU A 289 -30.92 23.01 -17.07
CA LEU A 289 -30.22 23.79 -16.05
C LEU A 289 -31.19 24.57 -15.16
N GLU A 290 -32.16 25.28 -15.75
CA GLU A 290 -33.16 26.05 -14.98
C GLU A 290 -33.95 25.13 -14.05
N SER A 291 -34.43 24.00 -14.56
CA SER A 291 -35.15 23.01 -13.76
C SER A 291 -34.29 22.48 -12.61
N LEU A 292 -33.02 22.17 -12.89
CA LEU A 292 -32.06 21.67 -11.91
C LEU A 292 -31.76 22.71 -10.81
N LEU A 293 -31.59 23.98 -11.17
CA LEU A 293 -31.35 25.07 -10.22
C LEU A 293 -32.52 25.32 -9.26
N THR A 294 -33.75 24.88 -9.60
CA THR A 294 -34.90 24.96 -8.68
C THR A 294 -34.95 23.84 -7.64
N VAL A 295 -34.28 22.72 -7.90
CA VAL A 295 -34.33 21.52 -7.06
C VAL A 295 -33.13 21.43 -6.11
N ILE A 296 -31.96 21.92 -6.55
CA ILE A 296 -30.70 21.77 -5.82
C ILE A 296 -30.56 22.84 -4.73
N ASP A 297 -30.09 22.43 -3.55
CA ASP A 297 -29.88 23.32 -2.41
C ASP A 297 -28.73 24.33 -2.67
N GLN A 298 -28.81 25.51 -2.06
CA GLN A 298 -27.83 26.58 -2.23
C GLN A 298 -26.44 26.19 -1.76
N ASP A 299 -26.34 25.33 -0.74
CA ASP A 299 -25.06 24.83 -0.22
C ASP A 299 -24.35 23.91 -1.22
N ASP A 300 -25.09 23.12 -1.98
CA ASP A 300 -24.55 22.27 -3.04
C ASP A 300 -24.14 23.12 -4.25
N LEU A 301 -24.97 24.09 -4.65
CA LEU A 301 -24.65 25.06 -5.70
C LEU A 301 -23.42 25.92 -5.38
N ALA A 302 -23.10 26.13 -4.10
CA ALA A 302 -21.91 26.89 -3.68
C ALA A 302 -20.58 26.21 -4.06
N SER A 303 -20.61 24.91 -4.37
CA SER A 303 -19.47 24.15 -4.85
C SER A 303 -19.20 24.35 -6.34
N TYR A 304 -20.12 24.97 -7.08
CA TYR A 304 -20.02 25.17 -8.52
C TYR A 304 -19.84 26.64 -8.88
N VAL A 305 -19.11 26.87 -9.97
CA VAL A 305 -18.91 28.18 -10.56
C VAL A 305 -19.34 28.15 -12.02
N VAL A 306 -19.88 29.27 -12.50
CA VAL A 306 -20.38 29.45 -13.85
C VAL A 306 -19.62 30.57 -14.56
N ASN A 307 -19.36 30.38 -15.85
CA ASN A 307 -18.88 31.39 -16.77
C ASN A 307 -19.81 31.41 -17.99
N ILE A 308 -20.14 32.61 -18.47
CA ILE A 308 -20.85 32.79 -19.73
C ILE A 308 -19.87 33.47 -20.68
N SER A 309 -19.60 32.80 -21.79
CA SER A 309 -18.79 33.32 -22.89
C SER A 309 -19.64 33.37 -24.17
N GLU A 310 -19.26 34.22 -25.11
CA GLU A 310 -19.90 34.25 -26.44
C GLU A 310 -18.93 33.63 -27.45
N ASP A 311 -19.45 32.76 -28.32
CA ASP A 311 -18.69 32.25 -29.46
C ASP A 311 -18.49 33.36 -30.52
N ASN A 312 -17.63 33.14 -31.50
CA ASN A 312 -17.40 34.02 -32.64
C ASN A 312 -18.69 34.31 -33.45
N ASN A 313 -19.69 33.43 -33.36
CA ASN A 313 -21.00 33.59 -33.97
C ASN A 313 -22.00 34.37 -33.08
N GLY A 314 -21.60 34.83 -31.90
CA GLY A 314 -22.47 35.49 -30.92
C GLY A 314 -23.37 34.53 -30.12
N GLU A 315 -23.18 33.21 -30.27
CA GLU A 315 -23.92 32.22 -29.48
C GLU A 315 -23.38 32.16 -28.04
N LYS A 316 -24.27 32.16 -27.05
CA LYS A 316 -23.89 32.10 -25.64
C LYS A 316 -23.51 30.67 -25.25
N LEU A 317 -22.31 30.52 -24.72
CA LEU A 317 -21.74 29.28 -24.19
C LEU A 317 -21.65 29.37 -22.66
N ILE A 318 -22.33 28.46 -21.97
CA ILE A 318 -22.35 28.46 -20.50
C ILE A 318 -21.50 27.30 -19.99
N PHE A 319 -20.41 27.65 -19.31
CA PHE A 319 -19.51 26.69 -18.70
C PHE A 319 -19.76 26.62 -17.20
N ILE A 320 -20.05 25.43 -16.69
CA ILE A 320 -20.14 25.15 -15.26
C ILE A 320 -18.93 24.32 -14.87
N ARG A 321 -18.21 24.73 -13.82
CA ARG A 321 -17.04 24.02 -13.29
C ARG A 321 -17.18 23.82 -11.80
N GLU A 322 -16.71 22.67 -11.32
CA GLU A 322 -16.60 22.42 -9.89
C GLU A 322 -15.43 23.20 -9.28
N LYS A 323 -15.65 23.89 -8.15
CA LYS A 323 -14.65 24.75 -7.50
C LYS A 323 -13.52 23.96 -6.82
N ASN A 324 -13.77 22.73 -6.39
CA ASN A 324 -12.78 21.84 -5.78
C ASN A 324 -13.14 20.37 -6.09
N SER A 325 -12.45 19.74 -7.03
CA SER A 325 -12.57 18.30 -7.32
C SER A 325 -12.06 17.43 -6.15
N LYS A 326 -12.84 17.35 -5.08
CA LYS A 326 -12.53 16.51 -3.92
C LYS A 326 -13.55 15.40 -3.83
N LYS A 327 -13.04 14.22 -3.43
CA LYS A 327 -13.66 12.88 -3.35
C LYS A 327 -15.06 12.73 -2.71
N ASN A 328 -15.72 13.81 -2.31
CA ASN A 328 -17.03 13.83 -1.63
C ASN A 328 -18.02 14.88 -2.20
N SER A 329 -17.80 15.48 -3.37
CA SER A 329 -18.85 16.28 -4.00
C SER A 329 -19.96 15.37 -4.51
N LEU A 330 -21.21 15.79 -4.27
CA LEU A 330 -22.37 15.15 -4.89
C LEU A 330 -22.22 15.29 -6.41
N PHE A 331 -22.18 14.17 -7.12
CA PHE A 331 -22.17 14.19 -8.57
C PHE A 331 -23.51 14.75 -9.07
N ILE A 332 -23.47 15.97 -9.63
CA ILE A 332 -24.62 16.60 -10.28
C ILE A 332 -24.49 16.36 -11.78
N ASP A 333 -25.44 15.62 -12.34
CA ASP A 333 -25.55 15.48 -13.79
C ASP A 333 -26.30 16.68 -14.37
N PHE A 334 -25.59 17.52 -15.13
CA PHE A 334 -26.18 18.66 -15.82
C PHE A 334 -26.82 18.28 -17.17
N SER A 335 -26.80 16.99 -17.55
CA SER A 335 -27.27 16.48 -18.85
C SER A 335 -26.67 17.24 -20.03
N ALA A 336 -25.40 17.62 -19.89
CA ALA A 336 -24.68 18.54 -20.77
C ALA A 336 -23.37 17.91 -21.24
N GLN A 337 -22.72 18.50 -22.26
CA GLN A 337 -21.43 17.99 -22.72
C GLN A 337 -20.40 18.09 -21.60
N SER A 338 -19.85 16.95 -21.23
CA SER A 338 -18.97 16.79 -20.08
C SER A 338 -17.50 16.82 -20.49
N PHE A 339 -16.69 17.53 -19.70
CA PHE A 339 -15.26 17.69 -19.89
C PHE A 339 -14.51 17.31 -18.62
N ALA A 340 -13.33 16.73 -18.79
CA ALA A 340 -12.42 16.38 -17.71
C ALA A 340 -11.07 17.08 -17.88
N ASN A 341 -10.38 17.25 -16.76
CA ASN A 341 -8.99 17.73 -16.74
C ASN A 341 -8.09 16.72 -17.45
N PHE A 342 -7.42 17.14 -18.51
CA PHE A 342 -6.53 16.24 -19.25
C PHE A 342 -5.22 16.03 -18.49
N LYS A 343 -4.87 14.77 -18.18
CA LYS A 343 -3.59 14.38 -17.54
C LYS A 343 -3.17 15.28 -16.38
N GLY A 344 -4.13 15.70 -15.55
CA GLY A 344 -3.91 16.55 -14.36
C GLY A 344 -3.60 18.02 -14.64
N PHE A 345 -3.72 18.50 -15.88
CA PHE A 345 -3.76 19.94 -16.15
C PHE A 345 -5.06 20.52 -15.60
N GLN A 346 -4.95 21.52 -14.71
CA GLN A 346 -6.13 22.17 -14.13
C GLN A 346 -6.84 23.12 -15.09
N ASN A 347 -6.17 23.45 -16.20
CA ASN A 347 -6.58 24.47 -17.14
C ASN A 347 -6.59 23.98 -18.60
N LEU A 348 -6.60 22.67 -18.83
CA LEU A 348 -6.81 22.06 -20.14
C LEU A 348 -7.89 20.98 -20.01
N TYR A 349 -9.03 21.22 -20.67
CA TYR A 349 -10.23 20.39 -20.58
C TYR A 349 -10.52 19.75 -21.93
N LEU A 350 -10.71 18.43 -21.92
CA LEU A 350 -11.13 17.63 -23.06
C LEU A 350 -12.48 16.97 -22.78
N PRO A 351 -13.29 16.65 -23.80
CA PRO A 351 -14.45 15.79 -23.61
C PRO A 351 -14.07 14.48 -22.94
N THR A 352 -14.88 13.99 -22.00
CA THR A 352 -14.55 12.83 -21.12
C THR A 352 -14.18 11.55 -21.87
N GLN A 353 -14.66 11.42 -23.12
CA GLN A 353 -14.45 10.26 -24.01
C GLN A 353 -13.26 10.41 -24.95
N LEU A 354 -12.48 11.49 -24.89
CA LEU A 354 -11.40 11.77 -25.84
C LEU A 354 -10.02 11.85 -25.18
N GLU A 355 -9.01 11.39 -25.92
CA GLU A 355 -7.59 11.49 -25.54
C GLU A 355 -6.73 11.82 -26.77
N PHE A 356 -5.60 12.52 -26.56
CA PHE A 356 -4.60 12.76 -27.59
C PHE A 356 -3.70 11.54 -27.82
N GLN A 357 -3.51 11.19 -29.10
CA GLN A 357 -2.54 10.19 -29.53
C GLN A 357 -1.62 10.74 -30.65
N PRO A 358 -0.29 10.59 -30.53
CA PRO A 358 0.42 9.95 -29.44
C PRO A 358 0.41 10.79 -28.14
N ASN A 359 0.72 10.16 -27.01
CA ASN A 359 0.86 10.86 -25.74
C ASN A 359 2.20 11.60 -25.72
N VAL A 360 2.17 12.91 -25.46
CA VAL A 360 3.39 13.75 -25.43
C VAL A 360 3.66 14.27 -24.02
N ARG A 361 4.86 14.84 -23.81
CA ARG A 361 5.24 15.43 -22.52
C ARG A 361 4.28 16.53 -22.09
N ARG A 362 4.12 16.67 -20.77
CA ARG A 362 3.27 17.71 -20.18
C ARG A 362 3.67 19.12 -20.63
N ASP A 363 4.96 19.43 -20.66
CA ASP A 363 5.40 20.77 -21.08
C ASP A 363 5.10 21.03 -22.56
N THR A 364 5.11 20.01 -23.41
CA THR A 364 4.71 20.13 -24.82
C THR A 364 3.24 20.51 -24.95
N TYR A 365 2.34 19.89 -24.18
CA TYR A 365 0.93 20.31 -24.15
C TYR A 365 0.77 21.77 -23.69
N ARG A 366 1.58 22.23 -22.71
CA ARG A 366 1.56 23.64 -22.29
C ARG A 366 1.93 24.59 -23.42
N HIS A 367 2.95 24.26 -24.20
CA HIS A 367 3.38 25.08 -25.33
C HIS A 367 2.38 25.00 -26.49
N LEU A 368 1.95 23.80 -26.89
CA LEU A 368 1.01 23.59 -27.99
C LEU A 368 -0.30 24.36 -27.77
N PHE A 369 -0.89 24.27 -26.58
CA PHE A 369 -2.15 24.95 -26.28
C PHE A 369 -1.95 26.39 -25.75
N ASN A 370 -0.70 26.85 -25.62
CA ASN A 370 -0.32 28.13 -25.01
C ASN A 370 -1.09 28.34 -23.69
N LEU A 371 -0.93 27.38 -22.77
CA LEU A 371 -1.64 27.33 -21.49
C LEU A 371 -1.11 28.42 -20.55
N LYS A 372 -2.00 29.29 -20.08
CA LYS A 372 -1.68 30.36 -19.11
C LYS A 372 -2.34 30.09 -17.77
N ALA A 373 -1.65 30.44 -16.68
CA ALA A 373 -2.23 30.39 -15.36
C ALA A 373 -3.40 31.38 -15.27
N GLY A 374 -4.55 30.95 -14.74
CA GLY A 374 -5.76 31.79 -14.68
C GLY A 374 -6.60 31.78 -15.96
N GLU A 375 -6.30 30.93 -16.94
CA GLU A 375 -7.06 30.78 -18.18
C GLU A 375 -7.28 29.28 -18.45
N ASN A 376 -8.53 28.87 -18.60
CA ASN A 376 -8.94 27.50 -18.90
C ASN A 376 -9.10 27.34 -20.41
N THR A 377 -8.31 26.45 -20.99
CA THR A 377 -8.40 26.05 -22.39
C THR A 377 -9.33 24.85 -22.50
N VAL A 378 -10.41 24.97 -23.24
CA VAL A 378 -11.41 23.92 -23.45
C VAL A 378 -11.45 23.55 -24.94
N LEU A 379 -11.36 22.27 -25.25
CA LEU A 379 -11.42 21.77 -26.61
C LEU A 379 -12.83 21.26 -26.94
N LEU A 380 -13.52 21.91 -27.87
CA LEU A 380 -14.87 21.56 -28.29
C LEU A 380 -14.90 20.69 -29.54
N ASN A 381 -15.87 19.77 -29.59
CA ASN A 381 -16.27 18.93 -30.72
C ASN A 381 -15.17 17.99 -31.28
N LYS A 382 -15.55 16.76 -31.65
CA LYS A 382 -14.64 15.77 -32.26
C LYS A 382 -14.45 16.02 -33.76
N GLU A 383 -15.51 16.41 -34.48
CA GLU A 383 -15.49 16.49 -35.95
C GLU A 383 -14.86 17.78 -36.48
N SER A 384 -15.00 18.87 -35.72
CA SER A 384 -14.40 20.17 -36.02
C SER A 384 -13.82 20.74 -34.73
N PRO A 385 -12.63 20.29 -34.31
CA PRO A 385 -12.05 20.70 -33.04
C PRO A 385 -11.87 22.21 -33.01
N ARG A 386 -12.40 22.86 -31.97
CA ARG A 386 -12.26 24.30 -31.72
C ARG A 386 -11.76 24.54 -30.31
N ILE A 387 -10.92 25.54 -30.13
CA ILE A 387 -10.36 25.87 -28.82
C ILE A 387 -11.03 27.12 -28.28
N ILE A 388 -11.59 27.03 -27.08
CA ILE A 388 -12.12 28.17 -26.34
C ILE A 388 -11.26 28.42 -25.12
N LYS A 389 -10.91 29.68 -24.89
CA LYS A 389 -10.13 30.09 -23.72
C LYS A 389 -10.98 30.95 -22.79
N ILE A 390 -11.06 30.53 -21.52
CA ILE A 390 -11.96 31.09 -20.53
C ILE A 390 -11.15 31.58 -19.33
N THR A 391 -11.18 32.88 -19.05
CA THR A 391 -10.47 33.42 -17.89
C THR A 391 -11.08 32.95 -16.57
N ASP A 392 -10.25 32.52 -15.62
CA ASP A 392 -10.68 32.11 -14.27
C ASP A 392 -11.41 33.24 -13.54
N ALA A 393 -11.02 34.50 -13.80
CA ALA A 393 -11.67 35.68 -13.25
C ALA A 393 -13.13 35.84 -13.71
N GLY A 394 -13.48 35.27 -14.86
CA GLY A 394 -14.84 35.26 -15.39
C GLY A 394 -15.76 34.27 -14.67
N PHE A 395 -15.22 33.30 -13.92
CA PHE A 395 -16.05 32.37 -13.16
C PHE A 395 -16.65 33.05 -11.92
N ARG A 396 -17.97 32.95 -11.79
CA ARG A 396 -18.76 33.43 -10.65
C ARG A 396 -19.44 32.25 -9.96
N PRO A 397 -19.77 32.33 -8.66
CA PRO A 397 -20.56 31.27 -8.01
C PRO A 397 -21.86 30.99 -8.77
N LEU A 398 -22.19 29.71 -8.98
CA LEU A 398 -23.41 29.30 -9.70
C LEU A 398 -24.68 29.82 -9.00
N SER A 399 -24.65 29.96 -7.68
CA SER A 399 -25.73 30.59 -6.89
C SER A 399 -26.02 32.06 -7.27
N ARG A 400 -25.13 32.72 -8.02
CA ARG A 400 -25.33 34.09 -8.53
C ARG A 400 -25.72 34.13 -10.02
N TYR A 401 -25.95 32.98 -10.64
CA TYR A 401 -26.26 32.88 -12.08
C TYR A 401 -27.46 33.71 -12.51
N VAL A 402 -28.58 33.62 -11.78
CA VAL A 402 -29.79 34.40 -12.08
C VAL A 402 -29.51 35.91 -12.05
N ASN A 403 -28.79 36.38 -11.03
CA ASN A 403 -28.39 37.78 -10.93
C ASN A 403 -27.49 38.21 -12.10
N TYR A 404 -26.65 37.30 -12.59
CA TYR A 404 -25.77 37.57 -13.73
C TYR A 404 -26.55 37.69 -15.04
N ILE A 405 -27.52 36.81 -15.30
CA ILE A 405 -28.43 36.94 -16.45
C ILE A 405 -29.17 38.28 -16.38
N ILE A 406 -29.73 38.60 -15.22
CA ILE A 406 -30.47 39.86 -15.02
C ILE A 406 -29.57 41.07 -15.30
N GLN A 407 -28.31 41.04 -14.85
CA GLN A 407 -27.34 42.11 -15.13
C GLN A 407 -26.98 42.23 -16.61
N GLN A 408 -26.81 41.11 -17.33
CA GLN A 408 -26.51 41.14 -18.77
C GLN A 408 -27.72 41.59 -19.61
N SER A 409 -28.92 41.20 -19.21
CA SER A 409 -30.17 41.58 -19.87
C SER A 409 -30.72 42.91 -19.35
N LEU A 410 -29.96 43.64 -18.53
CA LEU A 410 -30.46 44.81 -17.81
C LEU A 410 -30.93 45.90 -18.76
N GLU A 411 -30.20 46.21 -19.83
CA GLU A 411 -30.64 47.20 -20.84
C GLU A 411 -31.91 46.76 -21.56
N THR A 412 -32.02 45.47 -21.90
CA THR A 412 -33.22 44.92 -22.55
C THR A 412 -34.42 44.91 -21.59
N LEU A 413 -34.18 44.55 -20.32
CA LEU A 413 -35.19 44.53 -19.27
C LEU A 413 -35.63 45.94 -18.91
N GLU A 414 -34.70 46.91 -18.83
CA GLU A 414 -35.01 48.32 -18.62
C GLU A 414 -35.81 48.87 -19.79
N ALA A 415 -35.43 48.58 -21.04
CA ALA A 415 -36.24 48.96 -22.21
C ALA A 415 -37.63 48.32 -22.18
N VAL A 416 -37.78 47.07 -21.74
CA VAL A 416 -39.09 46.41 -21.59
C VAL A 416 -39.89 47.03 -20.44
N ILE A 417 -39.24 47.36 -19.31
CA ILE A 417 -39.85 47.99 -18.14
C ILE A 417 -40.32 49.41 -18.47
N GLU A 418 -39.48 50.22 -19.13
CA GLU A 418 -39.79 51.58 -19.58
C GLU A 418 -40.92 51.60 -20.61
N ASN A 419 -41.02 50.57 -21.46
CA ASN A 419 -42.12 50.40 -22.40
C ASN A 419 -43.35 49.70 -21.78
N SER A 420 -43.27 49.27 -20.51
CA SER A 420 -44.40 48.64 -19.84
C SER A 420 -45.36 49.69 -19.28
N TYR A 421 -46.66 49.43 -19.35
CA TYR A 421 -47.69 50.30 -18.76
C TYR A 421 -47.73 50.24 -17.21
N PHE A 422 -46.87 49.45 -16.57
CA PHE A 422 -46.87 49.20 -15.13
C PHE A 422 -45.76 49.99 -14.40
N ASP A 423 -46.12 50.78 -13.39
CA ASP A 423 -45.16 51.53 -12.57
C ASP A 423 -44.48 50.63 -11.53
N LEU A 424 -43.28 50.15 -11.86
CA LEU A 424 -42.47 49.27 -11.00
C LEU A 424 -41.52 50.03 -10.05
N SER A 425 -41.56 51.37 -10.04
CA SER A 425 -40.63 52.22 -9.28
C SER A 425 -40.72 52.04 -7.75
N ILE A 426 -41.80 51.45 -7.26
CA ILE A 426 -42.04 51.20 -5.83
C ILE A 426 -41.11 50.10 -5.29
N TYR A 427 -40.69 49.15 -6.13
CA TYR A 427 -39.96 47.95 -5.68
C TYR A 427 -38.43 48.09 -5.66
N THR A 428 -37.86 49.12 -6.30
CA THR A 428 -36.39 49.32 -6.38
C THR A 428 -35.75 49.87 -5.09
N LYS A 429 -36.55 50.38 -4.14
CA LYS A 429 -36.05 51.01 -2.89
C LYS A 429 -35.66 50.04 -1.77
N LEU A 430 -35.98 48.75 -1.88
CA LEU A 430 -35.83 47.78 -0.78
C LEU A 430 -34.49 47.01 -0.73
N ALA A 431 -33.61 47.12 -1.73
CA ALA A 431 -32.52 46.14 -1.94
C ALA A 431 -31.09 46.52 -1.46
N LYS A 432 -30.85 47.67 -0.79
CA LYS A 432 -29.47 48.20 -0.59
C LYS A 432 -28.75 47.89 0.74
N THR A 433 -29.28 47.07 1.64
CA THR A 433 -28.64 46.87 2.97
C THR A 433 -27.92 45.53 3.11
N GLY A 434 -26.60 45.56 2.91
CA GLY A 434 -25.66 44.76 3.71
C GLY A 434 -24.77 43.78 2.95
N TYR A 435 -23.53 44.18 2.62
CA TYR A 435 -22.32 43.34 2.60
C TYR A 435 -21.07 44.24 2.57
N SER A 436 -20.16 44.10 3.53
CA SER A 436 -18.84 44.76 3.55
C SER A 436 -17.78 43.75 4.02
N ASP A 437 -16.76 43.56 3.19
CA ASP A 437 -15.63 42.63 3.36
C ASP A 437 -14.49 43.27 4.18
N SER A 438 -13.83 42.48 5.05
CA SER A 438 -12.60 42.89 5.77
C SER A 438 -11.51 41.81 5.69
N GLN A 439 -10.29 42.20 5.31
CA GLN A 439 -9.10 41.34 5.14
C GLN A 439 -8.24 41.18 6.43
N PRO A 440 -7.43 40.10 6.57
CA PRO A 440 -6.54 39.90 7.72
C PRO A 440 -5.03 40.12 7.41
N SER A 441 -4.27 40.49 8.45
CA SER A 441 -2.82 40.78 8.44
C SER A 441 -1.94 39.70 9.11
N THR A 442 -0.63 39.87 8.92
CA THR A 442 0.50 38.92 8.79
C THR A 442 1.22 38.45 10.08
N VAL A 443 1.98 37.35 9.97
CA VAL A 443 2.75 36.59 11.00
C VAL A 443 4.26 36.87 10.94
N LYS A 444 5.00 36.70 12.07
CA LYS A 444 6.49 36.55 12.13
C LYS A 444 6.96 35.70 13.36
N PRO A 445 8.25 35.23 13.48
CA PRO A 445 8.60 33.80 13.60
C PRO A 445 9.47 33.33 14.81
N LEU A 446 9.83 32.02 14.74
CA LEU A 446 10.55 31.03 15.58
C LEU A 446 11.79 31.40 16.44
N ILE A 447 12.04 30.56 17.47
CA ILE A 447 13.36 30.29 18.11
C ILE A 447 13.54 28.77 18.44
N GLU A 448 14.79 28.29 18.34
CA GLU A 448 15.35 26.92 18.31
C GLU A 448 15.60 26.18 19.65
N ASN A 449 15.44 24.86 19.58
CA ASN A 449 16.16 23.65 20.09
C ASN A 449 17.13 23.63 21.29
N LYS A 450 17.07 22.51 22.05
CA LYS A 450 18.23 21.80 22.65
C LYS A 450 17.94 20.28 22.93
N PRO A 451 18.97 19.40 22.97
CA PRO A 451 18.82 17.94 22.86
C PRO A 451 19.15 17.12 24.14
N GLY A 452 18.78 15.83 24.13
CA GLY A 452 19.24 14.75 25.02
C GLY A 452 18.29 13.55 24.99
N ASN A 453 18.67 12.28 25.18
CA ASN A 453 19.93 11.61 25.50
C ASN A 453 19.68 10.08 25.35
N ASP A 454 20.44 9.37 24.51
CA ASP A 454 20.31 7.92 24.24
C ASP A 454 21.15 7.08 25.22
N SER A 455 20.53 6.21 26.04
CA SER A 455 21.27 5.22 26.86
C SER A 455 20.39 4.08 27.46
N GLN A 456 19.51 3.43 26.68
CA GLN A 456 18.79 2.22 27.16
C GLN A 456 18.80 0.98 26.24
N ASP A 457 19.31 1.06 25.00
CA ASP A 457 19.17 -0.05 24.03
C ASP A 457 20.15 -1.23 24.16
N ASN A 458 21.14 -1.17 25.05
CA ASN A 458 22.20 -2.20 25.09
C ASN A 458 21.89 -3.42 25.97
N ALA A 459 20.83 -3.42 26.78
CA ALA A 459 20.55 -4.51 27.72
C ALA A 459 19.70 -5.66 27.14
N ASN A 460 18.86 -5.40 26.13
CA ASN A 460 17.96 -6.41 25.56
C ASN A 460 18.64 -7.35 24.55
N LYS A 461 19.69 -6.90 23.86
CA LYS A 461 20.42 -7.70 22.85
C LYS A 461 21.06 -8.99 23.38
N ASN A 462 21.31 -9.11 24.69
CA ASN A 462 21.99 -10.26 25.27
C ASN A 462 21.09 -11.46 25.61
N LYS A 463 19.75 -11.31 25.64
CA LYS A 463 18.83 -12.42 25.93
C LYS A 463 18.43 -13.20 24.68
N ASP A 464 18.25 -12.53 23.54
CA ASP A 464 17.83 -13.16 22.30
C ASP A 464 18.91 -14.08 21.72
N ASN A 465 20.19 -13.72 21.89
CA ASN A 465 21.33 -14.56 21.49
C ASN A 465 21.35 -15.94 22.19
N LYS A 466 20.90 -16.05 23.45
CA LYS A 466 20.90 -17.35 24.19
C LYS A 466 19.83 -18.32 23.70
N ASN A 467 18.70 -17.82 23.19
CA ASN A 467 17.63 -18.68 22.66
C ASN A 467 17.97 -19.19 21.25
N GLN A 468 18.60 -18.36 20.42
CA GLN A 468 19.11 -18.79 19.12
C GLN A 468 20.17 -19.90 19.24
N GLU A 469 21.02 -19.84 20.27
CA GLU A 469 22.05 -20.85 20.53
C GLU A 469 21.45 -22.22 20.92
N LYS A 470 20.37 -22.24 21.71
CA LYS A 470 19.63 -23.47 22.04
C LYS A 470 18.96 -24.11 20.82
N ILE A 471 18.40 -23.30 19.92
CA ILE A 471 17.81 -23.79 18.68
C ILE A 471 18.90 -24.43 17.81
N ARG A 472 20.07 -23.79 17.66
CA ARG A 472 21.21 -24.38 16.92
C ARG A 472 21.69 -25.71 17.54
N GLN A 473 21.81 -25.79 18.87
CA GLN A 473 22.24 -27.00 19.58
C GLN A 473 21.26 -28.18 19.47
N LEU A 474 19.95 -27.93 19.33
CA LEU A 474 18.97 -28.99 19.11
C LEU A 474 19.17 -29.69 17.75
N PHE A 475 19.63 -28.95 16.74
CA PHE A 475 19.79 -29.47 15.38
C PHE A 475 21.18 -30.05 15.09
N ASP A 476 22.25 -29.52 15.69
CA ASP A 476 23.59 -30.09 15.54
C ASP A 476 23.70 -31.48 16.19
N ASN A 477 22.88 -31.76 17.22
CA ASN A 477 22.82 -33.07 17.87
C ASN A 477 22.05 -34.14 17.07
N THR A 478 21.22 -33.76 16.09
CA THR A 478 20.47 -34.71 15.24
C THR A 478 21.34 -35.52 14.27
N LYS A 479 22.61 -35.14 14.07
CA LYS A 479 23.58 -35.97 13.32
C LYS A 479 24.14 -37.13 14.15
N ASN A 480 23.98 -37.12 15.48
CA ASN A 480 24.31 -38.25 16.35
C ASN A 480 23.08 -39.18 16.51
N LYS A 481 23.04 -40.21 15.65
CA LYS A 481 21.85 -41.01 15.31
C LYS A 481 21.20 -41.88 16.41
N ASN A 482 21.59 -41.82 17.69
CA ASN A 482 21.21 -42.90 18.64
C ASN A 482 20.62 -42.53 20.02
N SER A 483 20.29 -41.28 20.38
CA SER A 483 19.93 -41.00 21.79
C SER A 483 18.68 -40.20 22.15
N ASN A 484 17.77 -39.82 21.24
CA ASN A 484 16.51 -39.19 21.69
C ASN A 484 15.30 -39.49 20.80
N LYS A 485 14.62 -40.61 21.07
CA LYS A 485 13.36 -40.99 20.40
C LYS A 485 12.08 -40.54 21.12
N ASN A 486 12.20 -39.86 22.27
CA ASN A 486 11.05 -39.51 23.11
C ASN A 486 10.90 -38.01 23.36
N GLN A 487 11.19 -37.15 22.38
CA GLN A 487 10.64 -35.79 22.44
C GLN A 487 9.15 -35.86 22.14
N THR A 488 8.33 -35.46 23.12
CA THR A 488 6.86 -35.49 23.02
C THR A 488 6.36 -34.52 21.96
N THR A 489 5.25 -34.86 21.30
CA THR A 489 4.59 -34.02 20.28
C THR A 489 4.35 -32.58 20.78
N GLU A 490 4.06 -32.43 22.07
CA GLU A 490 3.88 -31.14 22.76
C GLU A 490 5.13 -30.24 22.68
N SER A 491 6.33 -30.81 22.86
CA SER A 491 7.58 -30.05 22.78
C SER A 491 7.82 -29.46 21.39
N LYS A 492 7.47 -30.20 20.32
CA LYS A 492 7.62 -29.73 18.94
C LYS A 492 6.62 -28.64 18.58
N GLN A 493 5.39 -28.74 19.09
CA GLN A 493 4.38 -27.68 18.95
C GLN A 493 4.83 -26.42 19.69
N GLN A 494 5.46 -26.54 20.86
CA GLN A 494 5.99 -25.37 21.57
C GLN A 494 7.12 -24.66 20.78
N PHE A 495 8.04 -25.42 20.18
CA PHE A 495 9.08 -24.84 19.33
C PHE A 495 8.51 -24.17 18.07
N GLU A 496 7.47 -24.74 17.47
CA GLU A 496 6.75 -24.14 16.34
C GLU A 496 6.15 -22.79 16.73
N ILE A 497 5.42 -22.77 17.84
CA ILE A 497 4.83 -21.55 18.40
C ILE A 497 5.89 -20.47 18.63
N ASP A 498 7.02 -20.82 19.26
CA ASP A 498 8.10 -19.87 19.54
C ASP A 498 8.78 -19.35 18.26
N ALA A 499 8.95 -20.20 17.26
CA ALA A 499 9.49 -19.79 15.97
C ALA A 499 8.55 -18.85 15.20
N GLU A 500 7.24 -19.13 15.20
CA GLU A 500 6.25 -18.23 14.59
C GLU A 500 6.22 -16.86 15.29
N ARG A 501 6.36 -16.82 16.62
CA ARG A 501 6.49 -15.55 17.39
C ARG A 501 7.71 -14.75 16.97
N ASN A 502 8.86 -15.41 16.77
CA ASN A 502 10.08 -14.71 16.37
C ASN A 502 9.93 -14.10 14.99
N VAL A 503 9.29 -14.80 14.05
CA VAL A 503 8.98 -14.27 12.71
C VAL A 503 8.06 -13.05 12.78
N ILE A 504 7.05 -13.05 13.67
CA ILE A 504 6.13 -11.91 13.80
C ILE A 504 6.82 -10.69 14.42
N LYS A 505 7.73 -10.90 15.36
CA LYS A 505 8.49 -9.82 16.00
C LYS A 505 9.55 -9.23 15.08
N ASP A 506 10.24 -10.09 14.34
CA ASP A 506 11.33 -9.75 13.44
C ASP A 506 11.33 -10.76 12.28
N PRO A 507 10.75 -10.43 11.11
CA PRO A 507 10.65 -11.34 9.98
C PRO A 507 12.00 -11.47 9.27
N SER A 508 13.05 -11.87 9.98
CA SER A 508 14.40 -12.04 9.47
C SER A 508 14.57 -13.39 8.74
N LEU A 509 15.56 -13.44 7.84
CA LEU A 509 15.90 -14.66 7.09
C LEU A 509 16.16 -15.85 8.03
N GLU A 510 16.83 -15.63 9.16
CA GLU A 510 17.18 -16.67 10.11
C GLU A 510 15.93 -17.25 10.81
N HIS A 511 14.97 -16.39 11.19
CA HIS A 511 13.74 -16.83 11.84
C HIS A 511 12.86 -17.65 10.90
N TRP A 512 12.74 -17.23 9.63
CA TRP A 512 12.02 -18.00 8.63
C TRP A 512 12.68 -19.36 8.32
N GLN A 513 14.01 -19.42 8.25
CA GLN A 513 14.74 -20.69 8.05
C GLN A 513 14.53 -21.66 9.21
N ALA A 514 14.56 -21.15 10.44
CA ALA A 514 14.27 -21.94 11.63
C ALA A 514 12.82 -22.49 11.58
N LEU A 515 11.87 -21.65 11.19
CA LEU A 515 10.46 -22.03 11.10
C LEU A 515 10.22 -23.12 10.03
N VAL A 516 10.83 -23.01 8.85
CA VAL A 516 10.78 -24.08 7.81
C VAL A 516 11.19 -25.43 8.38
N ARG A 517 12.32 -25.51 9.08
CA ARG A 517 12.84 -26.77 9.65
C ARG A 517 11.89 -27.36 10.69
N ILE A 518 11.28 -26.50 11.51
CA ILE A 518 10.33 -26.95 12.53
C ILE A 518 9.05 -27.48 11.88
N LYS A 519 8.48 -26.74 10.92
CA LYS A 519 7.28 -27.14 10.17
C LYS A 519 7.50 -28.44 9.37
N GLN A 520 8.69 -28.63 8.80
CA GLN A 520 9.11 -29.90 8.17
C GLN A 520 9.07 -31.06 9.15
N SER A 521 9.58 -30.88 10.37
CA SER A 521 9.55 -31.93 11.39
C SER A 521 8.14 -32.33 11.84
N LEU A 522 7.16 -31.44 11.60
CA LEU A 522 5.74 -31.61 11.90
C LEU A 522 4.91 -32.07 10.69
N ARG A 523 5.50 -32.17 9.49
CA ARG A 523 4.84 -32.55 8.23
C ARG A 523 3.64 -31.67 7.86
N ARG A 524 3.72 -30.36 8.12
CA ARG A 524 2.67 -29.39 7.74
C ARG A 524 2.99 -28.76 6.38
N ASN A 525 2.78 -29.50 5.30
CA ASN A 525 3.25 -29.14 3.96
C ASN A 525 2.82 -27.74 3.49
N GLN A 526 1.57 -27.33 3.75
CA GLN A 526 1.08 -26.00 3.39
C GLN A 526 1.78 -24.86 4.14
N ASP A 527 2.10 -25.06 5.42
CA ASP A 527 2.82 -24.07 6.22
C ASP A 527 4.27 -23.97 5.75
N ILE A 528 4.89 -25.11 5.42
CA ILE A 528 6.26 -25.15 4.90
C ILE A 528 6.34 -24.40 3.56
N GLU A 529 5.37 -24.59 2.66
CA GLU A 529 5.26 -23.85 1.40
C GLU A 529 5.26 -22.33 1.64
N ASN A 530 4.35 -21.84 2.50
CA ASN A 530 4.25 -20.42 2.83
C ASN A 530 5.55 -19.86 3.43
N CYS A 531 6.23 -20.61 4.30
CA CYS A 531 7.52 -20.21 4.85
C CYS A 531 8.63 -20.14 3.79
N ILE A 532 8.64 -21.08 2.83
CA ILE A 532 9.61 -21.09 1.73
C ILE A 532 9.40 -19.92 0.80
N ILE A 533 8.15 -19.60 0.46
CA ILE A 533 7.83 -18.41 -0.33
C ILE A 533 8.36 -17.17 0.37
N ALA A 534 8.08 -16.98 1.67
CA ALA A 534 8.62 -15.86 2.44
C ALA A 534 10.16 -15.80 2.40
N LEU A 535 10.85 -16.93 2.52
CA LEU A 535 12.32 -17.00 2.41
C LEU A 535 12.83 -16.61 1.03
N ILE A 536 12.20 -17.10 -0.04
CA ILE A 536 12.59 -16.77 -1.41
C ILE A 536 12.51 -15.25 -1.58
N TRP A 537 11.44 -14.62 -1.10
CA TRP A 537 11.23 -13.16 -1.14
C TRP A 537 12.32 -12.35 -0.42
N MET A 538 12.93 -12.90 0.62
CA MET A 538 14.01 -12.25 1.38
C MET A 538 15.41 -12.51 0.80
N LEU A 539 15.56 -13.49 -0.08
CA LEU A 539 16.85 -13.88 -0.64
C LEU A 539 17.12 -13.16 -1.97
N PRO A 540 18.39 -12.79 -2.24
CA PRO A 540 18.81 -12.42 -3.59
C PRO A 540 18.53 -13.56 -4.58
N PRO A 541 18.19 -13.28 -5.85
CA PRO A 541 17.79 -14.28 -6.85
C PRO A 541 18.73 -15.49 -6.91
N GLY A 542 20.04 -15.25 -6.98
CA GLY A 542 21.06 -16.31 -7.07
C GLY A 542 21.21 -17.20 -5.83
N LYS A 543 20.63 -16.82 -4.68
CA LYS A 543 20.62 -17.63 -3.45
C LYS A 543 19.30 -18.35 -3.20
N ALA A 544 18.28 -18.07 -4.01
CA ALA A 544 16.94 -18.66 -3.84
C ALA A 544 16.81 -20.07 -4.44
N GLN A 545 17.72 -20.50 -5.31
CA GLN A 545 17.62 -21.76 -6.07
C GLN A 545 17.40 -23.01 -5.19
N GLU A 546 18.09 -23.11 -4.06
CA GLU A 546 17.92 -24.23 -3.11
C GLU A 546 16.49 -24.29 -2.55
N TYR A 547 15.88 -23.13 -2.32
CA TYR A 547 14.52 -23.03 -1.79
C TYR A 547 13.46 -23.27 -2.86
N PHE A 548 13.72 -22.95 -4.13
CA PHE A 548 12.84 -23.34 -5.24
C PHE A 548 12.76 -24.86 -5.42
N LEU A 549 13.88 -25.57 -5.30
CA LEU A 549 13.90 -27.05 -5.33
C LEU A 549 13.13 -27.64 -4.16
N LEU A 550 13.29 -27.07 -2.97
CA LEU A 550 12.54 -27.49 -1.79
C LEU A 550 11.03 -27.21 -1.95
N TRP A 551 10.67 -26.08 -2.55
CA TRP A 551 9.27 -25.76 -2.86
C TRP A 551 8.66 -26.78 -3.82
N HIS A 552 9.39 -27.14 -4.89
CA HIS A 552 8.96 -28.19 -5.83
C HIS A 552 8.72 -29.53 -5.13
N GLU A 553 9.64 -29.96 -4.26
CA GLU A 553 9.52 -31.22 -3.51
C GLU A 553 8.25 -31.24 -2.66
N ILE A 554 7.98 -30.15 -1.94
CA ILE A 554 6.81 -30.06 -1.06
C ILE A 554 5.50 -30.03 -1.86
N VAL A 555 5.43 -29.24 -2.94
CA VAL A 555 4.24 -29.19 -3.79
C VAL A 555 3.98 -30.57 -4.43
N SER A 556 5.03 -31.29 -4.81
CA SER A 556 4.93 -32.67 -5.33
C SER A 556 4.39 -33.64 -4.27
N GLN A 557 4.84 -33.53 -3.02
CA GLN A 557 4.31 -34.33 -1.90
C GLN A 557 2.83 -34.03 -1.65
N VAL A 558 2.42 -32.75 -1.65
CA VAL A 558 1.02 -32.36 -1.49
C VAL A 558 0.13 -32.96 -2.58
N ILE A 559 0.59 -33.02 -3.83
CA ILE A 559 -0.15 -33.66 -4.92
C ILE A 559 -0.31 -35.17 -4.74
N GLN A 560 0.68 -35.83 -4.15
CA GLN A 560 0.62 -37.26 -3.87
C GLN A 560 -0.33 -37.57 -2.70
N ASP A 561 -0.38 -36.68 -1.70
CA ASP A 561 -1.18 -36.87 -0.49
C ASP A 561 -2.65 -36.42 -0.65
N SER A 562 -2.96 -35.50 -1.56
CA SER A 562 -4.31 -34.95 -1.74
C SER A 562 -5.13 -35.73 -2.78
N SER A 563 -6.25 -36.32 -2.34
CA SER A 563 -7.19 -37.06 -3.20
C SER A 563 -8.04 -36.16 -4.12
N GLY A 564 -7.89 -34.84 -4.02
CA GLY A 564 -8.52 -33.84 -4.89
C GLY A 564 -7.48 -32.79 -5.26
N LYS A 565 -7.05 -32.78 -6.53
CA LYS A 565 -6.06 -31.82 -7.02
C LYS A 565 -6.75 -30.47 -7.24
N SER A 566 -6.36 -29.45 -6.49
CA SER A 566 -6.69 -28.07 -6.88
C SER A 566 -5.90 -27.72 -8.14
N ASP A 567 -6.55 -27.05 -9.09
CA ASP A 567 -5.90 -26.55 -10.31
C ASP A 567 -4.69 -25.66 -9.97
N THR A 568 -4.75 -24.94 -8.84
CA THR A 568 -3.63 -24.12 -8.35
C THR A 568 -2.40 -24.95 -8.01
N THR A 569 -2.56 -26.07 -7.29
CA THR A 569 -1.45 -26.94 -6.90
C THR A 569 -0.85 -27.64 -8.13
N ALA A 570 -1.69 -28.04 -9.08
CA ALA A 570 -1.24 -28.64 -10.34
C ALA A 570 -0.43 -27.64 -11.18
N ALA A 571 -0.90 -26.40 -11.31
CA ALA A 571 -0.18 -25.34 -12.01
C ALA A 571 1.17 -25.02 -11.33
N LYS A 572 1.19 -24.90 -9.99
CA LYS A 572 2.44 -24.71 -9.22
C LYS A 572 3.45 -25.82 -9.48
N ALA A 573 3.03 -27.09 -9.41
CA ALA A 573 3.92 -28.22 -9.62
C ALA A 573 4.49 -28.25 -11.04
N LEU A 574 3.64 -27.97 -12.03
CA LEU A 574 4.05 -27.88 -13.41
C LEU A 574 5.12 -26.78 -13.59
N VAL A 575 4.90 -25.58 -13.08
CA VAL A 575 5.90 -24.50 -13.18
C VAL A 575 7.19 -24.85 -12.42
N LEU A 576 7.09 -25.47 -11.25
CA LEU A 576 8.26 -25.81 -10.44
C LEU A 576 9.05 -27.00 -10.99
N SER A 577 8.49 -27.81 -11.89
CA SER A 577 9.18 -28.97 -12.47
C SER A 577 10.27 -28.59 -13.47
N VAL A 578 10.45 -27.30 -13.79
CA VAL A 578 11.47 -26.79 -14.72
C VAL A 578 12.87 -27.34 -14.46
N ALA A 579 13.21 -27.62 -13.20
CA ALA A 579 14.51 -28.14 -12.80
C ALA A 579 14.80 -29.56 -13.36
N HIS A 580 13.77 -30.28 -13.82
CA HIS A 580 13.86 -31.65 -14.32
C HIS A 580 13.65 -31.77 -15.83
N ILE A 581 13.45 -30.65 -16.53
CA ILE A 581 13.08 -30.66 -17.94
C ILE A 581 14.32 -30.55 -18.82
N SER A 582 14.41 -31.47 -19.79
CA SER A 582 15.43 -31.43 -20.82
C SER A 582 15.22 -30.25 -21.75
N GLU A 583 16.28 -29.80 -22.42
CA GLU A 583 16.17 -28.72 -23.41
C GLU A 583 15.12 -29.01 -24.50
N GLU A 584 15.00 -30.27 -24.92
CA GLU A 584 14.00 -30.72 -25.91
C GLU A 584 12.55 -30.56 -25.43
N GLY A 585 12.30 -30.66 -24.12
CA GLY A 585 10.98 -30.52 -23.52
C GLY A 585 10.63 -29.09 -23.07
N LEU A 586 11.57 -28.14 -23.16
CA LEU A 586 11.40 -26.80 -22.60
C LEU A 586 10.25 -26.02 -23.27
N SER A 587 10.12 -26.12 -24.59
CA SER A 587 9.07 -25.41 -25.34
C SER A 587 7.67 -25.91 -24.99
N GLU A 588 7.48 -27.23 -24.93
CA GLU A 588 6.23 -27.84 -24.53
C GLU A 588 5.87 -27.46 -23.09
N TRP A 589 6.85 -27.52 -22.18
CA TRP A 589 6.67 -27.12 -20.80
C TRP A 589 6.32 -25.65 -20.64
N LEU A 590 6.97 -24.74 -21.38
CA LEU A 590 6.66 -23.31 -21.36
C LEU A 590 5.20 -23.07 -21.76
N HIS A 591 4.75 -23.71 -22.84
CA HIS A 591 3.37 -23.58 -23.30
C HIS A 591 2.36 -24.08 -22.26
N GLN A 592 2.60 -25.28 -21.71
CA GLN A 592 1.73 -25.87 -20.69
C GLN A 592 1.72 -25.03 -19.40
N SER A 593 2.89 -24.56 -18.96
CA SER A 593 3.06 -23.75 -17.74
C SER A 593 2.37 -22.40 -17.84
N ILE A 594 2.54 -21.68 -18.95
CA ILE A 594 1.88 -20.40 -19.19
C ILE A 594 0.36 -20.58 -19.19
N THR A 595 -0.13 -21.62 -19.89
CA THR A 595 -1.57 -21.89 -19.99
C THR A 595 -2.16 -22.23 -18.63
N ALA A 596 -1.51 -23.13 -17.88
CA ALA A 596 -1.93 -23.51 -16.54
C ALA A 596 -1.91 -22.32 -15.59
N LEU A 597 -0.84 -21.52 -15.58
CA LEU A 597 -0.69 -20.39 -14.68
C LEU A 597 -1.71 -19.28 -14.95
N LYS A 598 -1.98 -18.95 -16.23
CA LYS A 598 -3.03 -17.98 -16.61
C LYS A 598 -4.43 -18.41 -16.15
N SER A 599 -4.72 -19.71 -16.12
CA SER A 599 -6.02 -20.21 -15.67
C SER A 599 -6.28 -20.04 -14.16
N VAL A 600 -5.21 -19.94 -13.36
CA VAL A 600 -5.29 -19.84 -11.89
C VAL A 600 -4.75 -18.52 -11.31
N GLU A 601 -4.34 -17.57 -12.15
CA GLU A 601 -3.70 -16.31 -11.75
C GLU A 601 -4.50 -15.55 -10.68
N LYS A 602 -5.84 -15.53 -10.78
CA LYS A 602 -6.72 -14.87 -9.81
C LYS A 602 -6.80 -15.55 -8.44
N ASN A 603 -6.39 -16.81 -8.35
CA ASN A 603 -6.45 -17.61 -7.13
C ASN A 603 -5.10 -17.70 -6.41
N LEU A 604 -4.04 -17.15 -7.02
CA LEU A 604 -2.70 -17.13 -6.45
C LEU A 604 -2.50 -15.88 -5.62
N LYS A 605 -1.74 -16.03 -4.53
CA LYS A 605 -1.23 -14.89 -3.77
C LYS A 605 -0.25 -14.10 -4.63
N ILE A 606 -0.16 -12.78 -4.43
CA ILE A 606 0.75 -11.88 -5.15
C ILE A 606 2.18 -12.44 -5.13
N LYS A 607 2.62 -12.91 -3.95
CA LYS A 607 3.95 -13.49 -3.77
C LYS A 607 4.17 -14.77 -4.57
N GLU A 608 3.16 -15.62 -4.65
CA GLU A 608 3.22 -16.87 -5.42
C GLU A 608 3.21 -16.57 -6.92
N LEU A 609 2.30 -15.69 -7.33
CA LEU A 609 2.11 -15.28 -8.71
C LEU A 609 3.42 -14.75 -9.31
N TRP A 610 4.06 -13.79 -8.63
CA TRP A 610 5.33 -13.23 -9.09
C TRP A 610 6.42 -14.29 -9.20
N LEU A 611 6.60 -15.15 -8.20
CA LEU A 611 7.67 -16.16 -8.21
C LEU A 611 7.47 -17.22 -9.30
N LEU A 612 6.24 -17.67 -9.52
CA LEU A 612 5.92 -18.65 -10.56
C LEU A 612 6.13 -18.06 -11.95
N TRP A 613 5.65 -16.83 -12.17
CA TRP A 613 5.92 -16.13 -13.42
C TRP A 613 7.40 -15.84 -13.59
N HIS A 614 8.12 -15.46 -12.55
CA HIS A 614 9.57 -15.23 -12.62
C HIS A 614 10.32 -16.47 -13.12
N ILE A 615 9.92 -17.69 -12.73
CA ILE A 615 10.52 -18.92 -13.26
C ILE A 615 10.29 -19.07 -14.77
N ILE A 616 9.06 -18.82 -15.24
CA ILE A 616 8.71 -18.88 -16.68
C ILE A 616 9.47 -17.80 -17.44
N LEU A 617 9.46 -16.57 -16.92
CA LEU A 617 10.05 -15.38 -17.51
C LEU A 617 11.58 -15.50 -17.63
N HIS A 618 12.23 -16.14 -16.66
CA HIS A 618 13.67 -16.44 -16.73
C HIS A 618 13.99 -17.48 -17.84
N LYS A 619 13.01 -18.27 -18.29
CA LYS A 619 13.21 -19.28 -19.33
C LYS A 619 12.82 -18.82 -20.72
N ASN A 620 11.83 -17.93 -20.83
CA ASN A 620 11.35 -17.44 -22.13
C ASN A 620 11.76 -15.99 -22.42
N HIS A 621 12.32 -15.27 -21.44
CA HIS A 621 12.71 -13.87 -21.54
C HIS A 621 11.58 -12.93 -22.04
N ASP A 622 10.31 -13.24 -21.73
CA ASP A 622 9.15 -12.45 -22.17
C ASP A 622 9.00 -11.15 -21.37
N THR A 623 9.72 -10.12 -21.81
CA THR A 623 9.70 -8.79 -21.21
C THR A 623 8.32 -8.12 -21.18
N ARG A 624 7.39 -8.50 -22.08
CA ARG A 624 6.05 -7.92 -22.14
C ARG A 624 5.17 -8.45 -21.02
N GLU A 625 5.16 -9.77 -20.84
CA GLU A 625 4.43 -10.39 -19.72
C GLU A 625 5.03 -9.97 -18.37
N GLN A 626 6.35 -9.79 -18.28
CA GLN A 626 6.99 -9.20 -17.10
C GLN A 626 6.42 -7.81 -16.78
N ALA A 627 6.39 -6.89 -17.74
CA ALA A 627 5.87 -5.53 -17.54
C ALA A 627 4.39 -5.54 -17.11
N ARG A 628 3.56 -6.38 -17.75
CA ARG A 628 2.14 -6.56 -17.37
C ARG A 628 2.00 -6.98 -15.92
N LEU A 629 2.80 -7.95 -15.46
CA LEU A 629 2.73 -8.45 -14.09
C LEU A 629 3.19 -7.41 -13.07
N GLN A 630 4.27 -6.67 -13.38
CA GLN A 630 4.74 -5.58 -12.53
C GLN A 630 3.67 -4.49 -12.37
N GLU A 631 2.97 -4.13 -13.45
CA GLU A 631 1.87 -3.16 -13.43
C GLU A 631 0.67 -3.69 -12.63
N ASN A 632 0.21 -4.91 -12.92
CA ASN A 632 -0.90 -5.54 -12.20
C ASN A 632 -0.67 -5.60 -10.68
N ILE A 633 0.54 -5.97 -10.25
CA ILE A 633 0.85 -6.05 -8.81
C ILE A 633 0.94 -4.65 -8.20
N ARG A 634 1.51 -3.66 -8.90
CA ARG A 634 1.53 -2.26 -8.43
C ARG A 634 0.12 -1.70 -8.27
N ASP A 635 -0.76 -1.98 -9.21
CA ASP A 635 -2.14 -1.54 -9.17
C ASP A 635 -2.88 -2.14 -7.97
N ALA A 636 -2.75 -3.45 -7.74
CA ALA A 636 -3.31 -4.11 -6.56
C ALA A 636 -2.81 -3.47 -5.25
N ILE A 637 -1.50 -3.22 -5.13
CA ILE A 637 -0.95 -2.58 -3.92
C ILE A 637 -1.44 -1.13 -3.78
N SER A 638 -1.51 -0.37 -4.87
CA SER A 638 -1.96 1.03 -4.87
C SER A 638 -3.43 1.20 -4.47
N GLN A 639 -4.26 0.21 -4.78
CA GLN A 639 -5.68 0.16 -4.40
C GLN A 639 -5.87 -0.25 -2.92
N GLY A 640 -4.77 -0.57 -2.21
CA GLY A 640 -4.82 -1.06 -0.82
C GLY A 640 -5.38 -2.48 -0.74
N THR A 641 -5.31 -3.26 -1.82
CA THR A 641 -5.88 -4.61 -1.91
C THR A 641 -4.85 -5.70 -1.65
N VAL A 642 -3.78 -5.44 -0.89
CA VAL A 642 -2.99 -6.54 -0.32
C VAL A 642 -3.86 -7.19 0.73
N ASP A 643 -4.66 -8.14 0.27
CA ASP A 643 -5.68 -8.80 1.06
C ASP A 643 -5.03 -9.53 2.23
N TYR A 644 -5.78 -9.74 3.31
CA TYR A 644 -5.30 -10.47 4.49
C TYR A 644 -4.83 -11.89 4.13
N ILE A 645 -5.28 -12.42 2.98
CA ILE A 645 -4.92 -13.71 2.42
C ILE A 645 -3.41 -13.82 2.09
N GLU A 646 -2.74 -12.69 1.82
CA GLU A 646 -1.30 -12.64 1.55
C GLU A 646 -0.48 -13.08 2.77
N ILE A 647 -0.98 -12.82 3.98
CA ILE A 647 -0.33 -13.24 5.22
C ILE A 647 -0.62 -14.72 5.49
N PRO A 648 0.41 -15.57 5.70
CA PRO A 648 0.22 -16.99 5.97
C PRO A 648 -0.78 -17.24 7.11
N GLU A 649 -1.68 -18.20 6.93
CA GLU A 649 -2.78 -18.46 7.88
C GLU A 649 -2.27 -18.78 9.28
N PHE A 650 -1.17 -19.53 9.42
CA PHE A 650 -0.58 -19.79 10.73
C PHE A 650 -0.01 -18.52 11.37
N ILE A 651 0.51 -17.55 10.60
CA ILE A 651 0.95 -16.24 11.14
C ILE A 651 -0.27 -15.42 11.58
N ARG A 652 -1.33 -15.38 10.78
CA ARG A 652 -2.59 -14.71 11.17
C ARG A 652 -3.16 -15.31 12.44
N THR A 653 -3.36 -16.62 12.42
CA THR A 653 -3.81 -17.40 13.57
C THR A 653 -2.92 -17.11 14.75
N ARG A 654 -1.60 -17.09 14.59
CA ARG A 654 -0.65 -16.77 15.67
C ARG A 654 -0.85 -15.35 16.20
N ILE A 655 -0.93 -14.32 15.35
CA ILE A 655 -1.19 -12.91 15.75
C ILE A 655 -2.48 -12.78 16.57
N PHE A 656 -3.52 -13.51 16.19
CA PHE A 656 -4.84 -13.44 16.86
C PHE A 656 -4.97 -14.37 18.07
N THR A 657 -4.33 -15.54 18.06
CA THR A 657 -4.47 -16.56 19.12
C THR A 657 -3.38 -16.48 20.18
N ASP A 658 -2.19 -16.02 19.82
CA ASP A 658 -1.02 -16.16 20.66
C ASP A 658 -0.70 -14.91 21.46
N ARG A 659 -1.14 -15.01 22.70
CA ARG A 659 -0.97 -14.00 23.72
C ARG A 659 0.50 -13.65 23.97
N LEU A 660 1.46 -14.54 23.68
CA LEU A 660 2.88 -14.36 23.98
C LEU A 660 3.69 -13.69 22.84
N ILE A 661 3.12 -13.35 21.68
CA ILE A 661 3.81 -12.45 20.73
C ILE A 661 4.08 -11.08 21.38
N HIS A 662 3.22 -10.71 22.33
CA HIS A 662 3.30 -9.50 23.12
C HIS A 662 4.33 -9.57 24.27
N THR A 663 5.16 -10.63 24.31
CA THR A 663 6.17 -10.85 25.35
C THR A 663 7.33 -9.87 25.27
N SER A 664 7.18 -8.81 26.05
CA SER A 664 8.11 -8.59 27.15
C SER A 664 7.49 -9.15 28.44
N ASN A 665 7.75 -10.41 28.82
CA ASN A 665 7.48 -11.00 30.15
C ASN A 665 6.14 -10.69 30.90
N LYS A 666 5.08 -10.22 30.22
CA LYS A 666 3.85 -9.69 30.85
C LYS A 666 2.59 -10.53 30.63
N ASP A 667 2.63 -11.62 29.87
CA ASP A 667 1.39 -12.23 29.37
C ASP A 667 0.69 -13.25 30.29
N ASP A 668 1.37 -14.02 31.15
CA ASP A 668 0.67 -14.73 32.25
C ASP A 668 -0.03 -13.72 33.17
N TYR A 669 0.58 -12.55 33.30
CA TYR A 669 0.07 -11.46 34.12
C TYR A 669 -1.15 -10.80 33.46
N ASP A 670 -1.16 -10.58 32.14
CA ASP A 670 -2.30 -9.96 31.47
C ASP A 670 -3.51 -10.91 31.34
N VAL A 671 -3.31 -12.22 31.17
CA VAL A 671 -4.40 -13.22 31.27
C VAL A 671 -4.94 -13.33 32.69
N ALA A 672 -4.05 -13.35 33.69
CA ALA A 672 -4.45 -13.33 35.09
C ALA A 672 -5.23 -12.05 35.43
N ILE A 673 -4.87 -10.90 34.84
CA ILE A 673 -5.64 -9.66 35.02
C ILE A 673 -6.97 -9.70 34.29
N ALA A 674 -7.01 -10.17 33.03
CA ALA A 674 -8.28 -10.28 32.31
C ALA A 674 -9.26 -11.18 33.08
N ASN A 675 -8.76 -12.31 33.61
CA ASN A 675 -9.50 -13.17 34.52
C ASN A 675 -9.88 -12.44 35.82
N GLY A 676 -8.96 -11.68 36.42
CA GLY A 676 -9.25 -10.86 37.59
C GLY A 676 -10.35 -9.82 37.34
N ASN A 677 -10.35 -9.17 36.17
CA ASN A 677 -11.38 -8.23 35.75
C ASN A 677 -12.74 -8.94 35.55
N LEU A 678 -12.75 -10.13 34.94
CA LEU A 678 -13.97 -10.94 34.79
C LEU A 678 -14.48 -11.48 36.12
N GLU A 679 -13.60 -11.86 37.04
CA GLU A 679 -13.95 -12.28 38.41
C GLU A 679 -14.53 -11.12 39.21
N LEU A 680 -13.97 -9.92 39.07
CA LEU A 680 -14.54 -8.69 39.62
C LEU A 680 -15.94 -8.44 39.05
N PHE A 681 -16.10 -8.57 37.74
CA PHE A 681 -17.39 -8.39 37.09
C PHE A 681 -18.42 -9.42 37.58
N SER A 682 -18.05 -10.70 37.58
CA SER A 682 -18.85 -11.81 38.10
C SER A 682 -19.29 -11.58 39.55
N SER A 683 -18.36 -11.20 40.42
CA SER A 683 -18.62 -10.94 41.84
C SER A 683 -19.53 -9.73 42.06
N ALA A 684 -19.44 -8.71 41.22
CA ALA A 684 -20.30 -7.53 41.30
C ALA A 684 -21.72 -7.82 40.83
N ILE A 685 -21.89 -8.59 39.75
CA ILE A 685 -23.20 -8.96 39.21
C ILE A 685 -24.03 -9.70 40.27
N LEU A 686 -23.43 -10.58 41.07
CA LEU A 686 -24.13 -11.28 42.16
C LEU A 686 -24.80 -10.32 43.15
N LYS A 687 -24.33 -9.07 43.25
CA LYS A 687 -24.86 -8.03 44.15
C LYS A 687 -25.94 -7.15 43.52
N PHE A 688 -26.21 -7.25 42.21
CA PHE A 688 -27.25 -6.46 41.56
C PHE A 688 -28.63 -6.92 42.02
N ASP A 689 -29.52 -6.00 42.39
CA ASP A 689 -30.83 -6.37 42.96
C ASP A 689 -31.79 -6.98 41.92
N LYS A 690 -31.66 -6.61 40.63
CA LYS A 690 -32.57 -7.03 39.57
C LYS A 690 -32.14 -8.37 38.97
N LYS A 691 -33.00 -9.39 39.12
CA LYS A 691 -32.75 -10.78 38.65
C LYS A 691 -32.36 -10.86 37.17
N PHE A 692 -33.03 -10.11 36.28
CA PHE A 692 -32.75 -10.15 34.85
C PHE A 692 -31.31 -9.75 34.51
N ILE A 693 -30.86 -8.58 34.99
CA ILE A 693 -29.50 -8.07 34.72
C ILE A 693 -28.47 -9.09 35.20
N ARG A 694 -28.71 -9.69 36.39
CA ARG A 694 -27.86 -10.76 36.90
C ARG A 694 -27.72 -11.94 35.96
N MET A 695 -28.85 -12.45 35.47
CA MET A 695 -28.87 -13.62 34.59
C MET A 695 -28.26 -13.32 33.22
N SER A 696 -28.57 -12.16 32.64
CA SER A 696 -28.04 -11.72 31.35
C SER A 696 -26.52 -11.54 31.39
N ALA A 697 -26.01 -10.82 32.37
CA ALA A 697 -24.58 -10.59 32.51
C ALA A 697 -23.81 -11.90 32.80
N ALA A 698 -24.40 -12.82 33.54
CA ALA A 698 -23.82 -14.14 33.77
C ALA A 698 -23.77 -15.02 32.53
N ALA A 699 -24.81 -15.00 31.70
CA ALA A 699 -24.82 -15.70 30.42
C ALA A 699 -23.72 -15.17 29.48
N ILE A 700 -23.52 -13.86 29.47
CA ILE A 700 -22.44 -13.19 28.72
C ILE A 700 -21.07 -13.62 29.23
N ILE A 701 -20.84 -13.58 30.55
CA ILE A 701 -19.57 -14.02 31.14
C ILE A 701 -19.31 -15.50 30.83
N ALA A 702 -20.34 -16.35 30.95
CA ALA A 702 -20.25 -17.76 30.61
C ALA A 702 -19.87 -17.97 29.14
N ARG A 703 -20.46 -17.20 28.22
CA ARG A 703 -20.07 -17.19 26.81
C ARG A 703 -18.60 -16.82 26.65
N ILE A 704 -18.13 -15.77 27.31
CA ILE A 704 -16.74 -15.30 27.16
C ILE A 704 -15.74 -16.33 27.68
N TYR A 705 -16.00 -16.95 28.83
CA TYR A 705 -15.16 -18.04 29.33
C TYR A 705 -15.11 -19.23 28.36
N ASN A 706 -16.23 -19.53 27.70
CA ASN A 706 -16.26 -20.58 26.69
C ASN A 706 -15.53 -20.18 25.40
N ARG A 707 -15.81 -18.99 24.87
CA ARG A 707 -15.25 -18.45 23.61
C ARG A 707 -13.74 -18.24 23.69
N GLU A 708 -13.29 -17.51 24.71
CA GLU A 708 -11.92 -16.98 24.78
C GLU A 708 -10.95 -17.83 25.60
N MET A 709 -11.48 -18.61 26.55
CA MET A 709 -10.64 -19.35 27.49
C MET A 709 -10.75 -20.86 27.34
N ASN A 710 -11.70 -21.37 26.55
CA ASN A 710 -12.01 -22.79 26.42
C ASN A 710 -12.12 -23.48 27.81
N ARG A 711 -12.66 -22.75 28.80
CA ARG A 711 -12.80 -23.18 30.19
C ARG A 711 -14.28 -23.12 30.57
N PRO A 712 -15.01 -24.24 30.44
CA PRO A 712 -16.42 -24.26 30.82
C PRO A 712 -16.61 -24.22 32.35
N GLU A 713 -15.62 -24.59 33.16
CA GLU A 713 -15.77 -24.74 34.62
C GLU A 713 -16.08 -23.41 35.34
N PRO A 714 -15.37 -22.29 35.09
CA PRO A 714 -15.72 -21.01 35.69
C PRO A 714 -17.10 -20.50 35.25
N ALA A 715 -17.47 -20.74 33.99
CA ALA A 715 -18.80 -20.42 33.48
C ALA A 715 -19.89 -21.19 34.23
N ILE A 716 -19.69 -22.50 34.37
CA ILE A 716 -20.57 -23.40 35.13
C ILE A 716 -20.64 -22.97 36.59
N GLU A 717 -19.52 -22.63 37.23
CA GLU A 717 -19.50 -22.20 38.64
C GLU A 717 -20.28 -20.90 38.86
N ILE A 718 -20.17 -19.93 37.96
CA ILE A 718 -20.91 -18.66 38.04
C ILE A 718 -22.40 -18.91 37.87
N LEU A 719 -22.77 -19.69 36.85
CA LEU A 719 -24.15 -20.08 36.62
C LEU A 719 -24.71 -20.89 37.81
N ASN A 720 -23.92 -21.76 38.43
CA ASN A 720 -24.29 -22.51 39.63
C ASN A 720 -24.48 -21.62 40.85
N LYS A 721 -23.60 -20.64 41.06
CA LYS A 721 -23.73 -19.66 42.14
C LYS A 721 -25.03 -18.87 42.00
N LEU A 722 -25.44 -18.57 40.77
CA LEU A 722 -26.73 -17.93 40.46
C LEU A 722 -27.91 -18.91 40.54
N SER A 723 -27.68 -20.18 40.26
CA SER A 723 -28.70 -21.22 40.24
C SER A 723 -28.96 -21.85 41.60
N LYS A 724 -28.27 -21.48 42.69
CA LYS A 724 -28.32 -22.09 44.05
C LYS A 724 -29.69 -22.42 44.67
N ASN A 725 -30.80 -22.13 43.99
CA ASN A 725 -32.12 -22.70 44.24
C ASN A 725 -32.40 -24.04 43.49
N ASN A 726 -31.47 -24.55 42.65
CA ASN A 726 -31.50 -25.81 41.89
C ASN A 726 -30.05 -26.24 41.53
N PRO A 727 -29.42 -27.21 42.24
CA PRO A 727 -28.05 -27.63 41.98
C PRO A 727 -27.92 -28.52 40.72
N PRO A 728 -26.82 -28.42 39.95
CA PRO A 728 -26.55 -29.25 38.77
C PRO A 728 -26.08 -30.69 39.14
N PRO A 729 -26.08 -31.63 38.17
CA PRO A 729 -25.42 -32.94 38.33
C PRO A 729 -23.89 -32.81 38.42
N THR A 730 -23.27 -33.67 39.22
CA THR A 730 -21.87 -33.59 39.70
C THR A 730 -20.78 -34.04 38.73
N THR A 731 -21.11 -34.36 37.47
CA THR A 731 -20.14 -34.80 36.46
C THR A 731 -20.55 -34.19 35.13
N ILE A 732 -19.69 -33.38 34.52
CA ILE A 732 -20.04 -32.59 33.34
C ILE A 732 -19.08 -32.93 32.21
N ASP A 733 -19.57 -33.73 31.26
CA ASP A 733 -19.05 -33.78 29.89
C ASP A 733 -19.69 -32.64 29.07
N SER A 734 -19.14 -32.30 27.89
CA SER A 734 -19.62 -31.18 27.05
C SER A 734 -21.12 -31.22 26.70
N VAL A 735 -21.71 -32.42 26.64
CA VAL A 735 -23.15 -32.65 26.42
C VAL A 735 -24.00 -32.26 27.64
N ASP A 736 -23.46 -32.32 28.86
CA ASP A 736 -24.17 -31.94 30.08
C ASP A 736 -24.10 -30.43 30.35
N THR A 737 -23.06 -29.74 29.86
CA THR A 737 -23.01 -28.26 29.83
C THR A 737 -24.17 -27.70 29.00
N ALA A 738 -24.47 -28.31 27.85
CA ALA A 738 -25.60 -27.96 27.01
C ALA A 738 -26.95 -28.17 27.72
N LYS A 739 -27.14 -29.31 28.40
CA LYS A 739 -28.36 -29.58 29.18
C LYS A 739 -28.53 -28.59 30.32
N PHE A 740 -27.44 -28.25 31.00
CA PHE A 740 -27.45 -27.25 32.06
C PHE A 740 -27.76 -25.84 31.55
N LEU A 741 -27.21 -25.43 30.40
CA LEU A 741 -27.55 -24.17 29.75
C LEU A 741 -29.02 -24.11 29.32
N VAL A 742 -29.57 -25.21 28.81
CA VAL A 742 -31.01 -25.34 28.54
C VAL A 742 -31.82 -25.24 29.84
N GLN A 743 -31.40 -25.89 30.93
CA GLN A 743 -32.05 -25.77 32.24
C GLN A 743 -31.96 -24.34 32.81
N PHE A 744 -30.86 -23.63 32.57
CA PHE A 744 -30.67 -22.24 32.94
C PHE A 744 -31.59 -21.31 32.13
N ILE A 745 -31.69 -21.52 30.80
CA ILE A 745 -32.66 -20.84 29.93
C ILE A 745 -34.08 -21.06 30.48
N VAL A 746 -34.45 -22.30 30.82
CA VAL A 746 -35.77 -22.63 31.37
C VAL A 746 -36.05 -21.95 32.72
N ALA A 747 -35.01 -21.63 33.50
CA ALA A 747 -35.15 -20.93 34.79
C ALA A 747 -35.27 -19.38 34.66
N CYS A 748 -35.05 -18.82 33.48
CA CYS A 748 -35.28 -17.41 33.16
C CYS A 748 -36.79 -17.12 32.99
N PRO A 749 -37.29 -15.90 33.25
CA PRO A 749 -38.63 -15.48 32.81
C PRO A 749 -38.77 -15.52 31.27
N ALA A 750 -39.96 -15.79 30.73
CA ALA A 750 -40.19 -16.08 29.30
C ALA A 750 -39.55 -15.07 28.32
N ASN A 751 -39.69 -13.77 28.61
CA ASN A 751 -39.08 -12.68 27.84
C ASN A 751 -37.54 -12.67 27.86
N ILE A 752 -36.91 -13.41 28.77
CA ILE A 752 -35.46 -13.51 28.97
C ILE A 752 -34.94 -14.83 28.41
N GLN A 753 -35.76 -15.89 28.49
CA GLN A 753 -35.44 -17.22 27.94
C GLN A 753 -35.08 -17.12 26.46
N THR A 754 -35.86 -16.36 25.68
CA THR A 754 -35.65 -16.26 24.23
C THR A 754 -34.40 -15.47 23.86
N TRP A 755 -34.07 -14.43 24.63
CA TRP A 755 -32.86 -13.61 24.41
C TRP A 755 -31.59 -14.38 24.79
N VAL A 756 -31.60 -15.02 25.96
CA VAL A 756 -30.50 -15.88 26.41
C VAL A 756 -30.37 -17.12 25.51
N GLY A 757 -31.50 -17.66 25.06
CA GLY A 757 -31.57 -18.78 24.10
C GLY A 757 -30.94 -18.45 22.75
N LEU A 758 -31.30 -17.31 22.14
CA LEU A 758 -30.68 -16.83 20.89
C LEU A 758 -29.17 -16.63 21.06
N TYR A 759 -28.78 -15.96 22.14
CA TYR A 759 -27.38 -15.64 22.42
C TYR A 759 -26.52 -16.90 22.66
N LEU A 760 -27.08 -17.90 23.33
CA LEU A 760 -26.43 -19.21 23.53
C LEU A 760 -26.45 -20.07 22.26
N LEU A 761 -27.50 -20.00 21.43
CA LEU A 761 -27.56 -20.69 20.14
C LEU A 761 -26.40 -20.24 19.24
N HIS A 762 -26.17 -18.94 19.17
CA HIS A 762 -25.07 -18.33 18.42
C HIS A 762 -23.69 -18.73 19.00
N SER A 763 -23.61 -18.98 20.30
CA SER A 763 -22.37 -19.37 20.97
C SER A 763 -22.07 -20.87 20.90
N PHE A 764 -23.09 -21.70 20.64
CA PHE A 764 -23.00 -23.17 20.66
C PHE A 764 -23.86 -23.79 19.53
N PRO A 765 -23.52 -23.53 18.25
CA PRO A 765 -24.35 -23.88 17.11
C PRO A 765 -24.61 -25.38 16.97
N ASP A 766 -23.69 -26.25 17.40
CA ASP A 766 -23.77 -27.72 17.20
C ASP A 766 -24.75 -28.43 18.17
N THR A 767 -25.42 -27.68 19.02
CA THR A 767 -26.15 -28.25 20.15
C THR A 767 -27.62 -28.49 19.82
N THR A 768 -27.95 -29.65 19.25
CA THR A 768 -29.32 -29.98 18.77
C THR A 768 -30.40 -29.78 19.84
N ALA A 769 -30.10 -30.07 21.11
CA ALA A 769 -31.02 -29.85 22.23
C ALA A 769 -31.34 -28.36 22.45
N LEU A 770 -30.33 -27.49 22.37
CA LEU A 770 -30.46 -26.05 22.54
C LEU A 770 -31.17 -25.43 21.33
N GLN A 771 -30.87 -25.90 20.11
CA GLN A 771 -31.58 -25.53 18.89
C GLN A 771 -33.07 -25.87 18.96
N ASN A 772 -33.42 -27.08 19.41
CA ASN A 772 -34.81 -27.51 19.54
C ASN A 772 -35.56 -26.72 20.62
N HIS A 773 -34.91 -26.45 21.75
CA HIS A 773 -35.48 -25.63 22.81
C HIS A 773 -35.70 -24.18 22.36
N TYR A 774 -34.73 -23.59 21.67
CA TYR A 774 -34.82 -22.25 21.11
C TYR A 774 -35.94 -22.13 20.07
N LYS A 775 -36.05 -23.08 19.13
CA LYS A 775 -37.14 -23.14 18.15
C LYS A 775 -38.52 -23.16 18.82
N LYS A 776 -38.65 -23.89 19.93
CA LYS A 776 -39.88 -23.93 20.74
C LYS A 776 -40.15 -22.60 21.44
N LEU A 777 -39.14 -21.95 22.02
CA LEU A 777 -39.30 -20.62 22.62
C LEU A 777 -39.71 -19.57 21.59
N LEU A 778 -39.11 -19.59 20.40
CA LEU A 778 -39.46 -18.71 19.28
C LEU A 778 -40.90 -18.89 18.81
N SER A 779 -41.39 -20.14 18.73
CA SER A 779 -42.79 -20.39 18.33
C SER A 779 -43.80 -19.82 19.31
N ASP A 780 -43.41 -19.71 20.59
CA ASP A 780 -44.28 -19.26 21.69
C ASP A 780 -44.22 -17.73 21.90
N CYS A 781 -43.35 -17.01 21.19
CA CYS A 781 -43.21 -15.54 21.29
C CYS A 781 -44.22 -14.77 20.42
N ASP A 782 -44.59 -13.56 20.86
CA ASP A 782 -45.38 -12.64 20.05
C ASP A 782 -44.54 -11.98 18.94
N GLU A 783 -45.20 -11.45 17.90
CA GLU A 783 -44.51 -10.82 16.74
C GLU A 783 -43.61 -9.62 17.12
N PRO A 784 -43.99 -8.72 18.05
CA PRO A 784 -43.11 -7.65 18.50
C PRO A 784 -41.79 -8.17 19.11
N LEU A 785 -41.85 -9.24 19.90
CA LEU A 785 -40.66 -9.86 20.49
C LEU A 785 -39.82 -10.57 19.43
N LYS A 786 -40.46 -11.28 18.47
CA LYS A 786 -39.76 -11.90 17.33
C LYS A 786 -39.01 -10.87 16.50
N ASN A 787 -39.62 -9.73 16.18
CA ASN A 787 -38.95 -8.65 15.43
C ASN A 787 -37.73 -8.12 16.18
N LYS A 788 -37.85 -7.88 17.49
CA LYS A 788 -36.71 -7.45 18.31
C LYS A 788 -35.59 -8.49 18.38
N LEU A 789 -35.94 -9.77 18.44
CA LEU A 789 -34.97 -10.88 18.42
C LEU A 789 -34.31 -11.05 17.06
N GLY A 790 -35.04 -10.84 15.97
CA GLY A 790 -34.48 -10.77 14.62
C GLY A 790 -33.45 -9.65 14.51
N THR A 791 -33.81 -8.44 14.96
CA THR A 791 -32.85 -7.32 15.02
C THR A 791 -31.64 -7.62 15.89
N LEU A 792 -31.82 -8.33 17.02
CA LEU A 792 -30.67 -8.76 17.83
C LEU A 792 -29.82 -9.80 17.09
N ASN A 793 -30.42 -10.79 16.42
CA ASN A 793 -29.69 -11.81 15.68
C ASN A 793 -28.87 -11.19 14.56
N ASP A 794 -29.50 -10.33 13.76
CA ASP A 794 -28.83 -9.59 12.68
C ASP A 794 -27.68 -8.76 13.25
N PHE A 795 -27.88 -8.14 14.41
CA PHE A 795 -26.84 -7.39 15.10
C PHE A 795 -25.68 -8.28 15.59
N LEU A 796 -25.98 -9.45 16.17
CA LEU A 796 -24.96 -10.41 16.61
C LEU A 796 -24.16 -10.96 15.42
N GLU A 797 -24.82 -11.25 14.29
CA GLU A 797 -24.17 -11.69 13.06
C GLU A 797 -23.31 -10.58 12.42
N GLN A 798 -23.84 -9.35 12.31
CA GLN A 798 -23.06 -8.20 11.84
C GLN A 798 -21.83 -7.99 12.70
N ARG A 799 -21.95 -8.22 14.01
CA ARG A 799 -20.86 -8.10 14.96
C ARG A 799 -19.83 -9.21 14.80
N GLU A 800 -20.24 -10.47 14.62
CA GLU A 800 -19.31 -11.58 14.35
C GLU A 800 -18.52 -11.35 13.05
N LYS A 801 -19.16 -10.73 12.06
CA LYS A 801 -18.56 -10.39 10.77
C LYS A 801 -17.75 -9.09 10.79
N ALA A 802 -17.86 -8.27 11.83
CA ALA A 802 -17.18 -6.97 11.89
C ALA A 802 -15.73 -7.13 12.33
N ASP A 803 -14.80 -6.50 11.59
CA ASP A 803 -13.37 -6.43 11.96
C ASP A 803 -13.15 -5.78 13.33
N ASN A 804 -14.07 -4.91 13.74
CA ASN A 804 -14.08 -4.27 15.04
C ASN A 804 -15.51 -4.23 15.62
N PRO A 805 -15.93 -5.28 16.35
CA PRO A 805 -17.23 -5.38 17.02
C PRO A 805 -17.59 -4.15 17.87
N LEU A 806 -16.58 -3.52 18.48
CA LEU A 806 -16.74 -2.35 19.35
C LEU A 806 -16.92 -1.06 18.56
N ALA A 807 -16.33 -0.94 17.38
CA ALA A 807 -16.59 0.20 16.49
C ALA A 807 -18.05 0.20 16.03
N LEU A 808 -18.59 -0.98 15.67
CA LEU A 808 -20.00 -1.16 15.33
C LEU A 808 -20.92 -0.73 16.49
N LEU A 809 -20.60 -1.17 17.71
CA LEU A 809 -21.31 -0.77 18.93
C LEU A 809 -21.20 0.73 19.21
N SER A 810 -20.02 1.30 19.06
CA SER A 810 -19.74 2.72 19.31
C SER A 810 -20.44 3.61 18.30
N GLU A 811 -20.55 3.19 17.03
CA GLU A 811 -21.25 3.92 15.98
C GLU A 811 -22.77 3.96 16.24
N LYS A 812 -23.36 2.83 16.61
CA LYS A 812 -24.78 2.76 17.00
C LYS A 812 -25.06 3.69 18.18
N ASN A 813 -24.19 3.67 19.18
CA ASN A 813 -24.33 4.51 20.37
C ASN A 813 -24.10 5.99 20.05
N ARG A 814 -23.14 6.31 19.17
CA ARG A 814 -22.91 7.67 18.67
C ARG A 814 -24.14 8.26 17.99
N ASN A 815 -24.83 7.48 17.17
CA ASN A 815 -26.07 7.90 16.52
C ASN A 815 -27.19 8.17 17.52
N ARG A 816 -27.15 7.53 18.71
CA ARG A 816 -28.08 7.76 19.81
C ARG A 816 -27.73 9.03 20.60
N TYR A 817 -26.44 9.24 20.91
CA TYR A 817 -25.94 10.38 21.68
C TYR A 817 -26.16 11.73 20.98
N TYR A 818 -26.05 11.73 19.65
CA TYR A 818 -25.99 12.93 18.84
C TYR A 818 -26.98 12.83 17.67
N PRO A 819 -28.28 13.02 17.94
CA PRO A 819 -29.31 12.99 16.89
C PRO A 819 -28.99 14.00 15.79
N LYS A 820 -29.22 13.61 14.54
CA LYS A 820 -29.00 14.47 13.37
C LYS A 820 -30.08 15.57 13.34
N GLY A 821 -29.70 16.81 13.01
CA GLY A 821 -30.62 17.92 12.89
C GLY A 821 -29.96 19.30 12.92
N THR A 822 -30.61 20.30 12.32
CA THR A 822 -30.08 21.66 12.09
C THR A 822 -29.74 22.42 13.38
N ILE A 823 -30.45 22.15 14.47
CA ILE A 823 -30.24 22.82 15.77
C ILE A 823 -28.84 22.49 16.33
N TYR A 824 -28.33 21.28 16.08
CA TYR A 824 -27.07 20.79 16.63
C TYR A 824 -25.84 21.12 15.77
N GLU A 825 -26.06 21.68 14.56
CA GLU A 825 -25.01 22.02 13.60
C GLU A 825 -24.65 23.52 13.64
N THR A 826 -25.39 24.31 14.42
CA THR A 826 -25.16 25.74 14.58
C THR A 826 -24.38 26.06 15.85
N GLY A 827 -23.53 27.09 15.82
CA GLY A 827 -22.74 27.53 16.97
C GLY A 827 -21.21 27.42 16.79
N PRO A 828 -20.43 28.01 17.71
CA PRO A 828 -18.98 28.07 17.57
C PRO A 828 -18.29 26.70 17.71
N LEU A 829 -18.80 25.82 18.59
CA LEU A 829 -18.24 24.48 18.81
C LEU A 829 -18.62 23.53 17.66
N ALA A 830 -19.86 23.60 17.15
CA ALA A 830 -20.27 22.90 15.94
C ALA A 830 -19.42 23.31 14.72
N LYS A 831 -19.17 24.61 14.52
CA LYS A 831 -18.27 25.13 13.47
C LYS A 831 -16.83 24.60 13.61
N ALA A 832 -16.31 24.53 14.84
CA ALA A 832 -14.99 23.96 15.11
C ALA A 832 -14.94 22.47 14.78
N THR A 833 -15.97 21.71 15.17
CA THR A 833 -16.12 20.28 14.88
C THR A 833 -16.21 20.02 13.38
N ALA A 834 -17.02 20.80 12.65
CA ALA A 834 -17.11 20.74 11.20
C ALA A 834 -15.76 21.04 10.53
N LYS A 835 -15.00 22.00 11.04
CA LYS A 835 -13.64 22.30 10.55
C LYS A 835 -12.70 21.11 10.71
N LEU A 836 -12.74 20.41 11.84
CA LEU A 836 -11.96 19.19 12.06
C LEU A 836 -12.38 18.07 11.11
N ARG A 837 -13.69 17.81 10.96
CA ARG A 837 -14.22 16.80 10.02
C ARG A 837 -13.79 17.09 8.58
N ARG A 838 -13.91 18.35 8.13
CA ARG A 838 -13.43 18.77 6.80
C ARG A 838 -11.93 18.55 6.62
N ALA A 839 -11.12 18.77 7.65
CA ALA A 839 -9.69 18.46 7.59
C ALA A 839 -9.45 16.94 7.51
N ALA A 840 -10.19 16.15 8.28
CA ALA A 840 -10.11 14.68 8.26
C ALA A 840 -10.35 14.10 6.86
N LEU A 841 -11.35 14.62 6.14
CA LEU A 841 -11.70 14.19 4.78
C LEU A 841 -10.57 14.40 3.76
N THR A 842 -9.58 15.26 4.06
CA THR A 842 -8.46 15.48 3.14
C THR A 842 -7.36 14.44 3.25
N ALA A 843 -7.34 13.62 4.31
CA ALA A 843 -6.25 12.69 4.68
C ALA A 843 -4.83 13.33 4.76
N ASP A 844 -4.74 14.65 4.64
CA ASP A 844 -3.50 15.42 4.62
C ASP A 844 -3.10 15.78 6.05
N LYS A 845 -2.04 15.14 6.55
CA LYS A 845 -1.53 15.34 7.91
C LYS A 845 -1.25 16.82 8.22
N ALA A 846 -0.74 17.60 7.28
CA ALA A 846 -0.42 19.00 7.50
C ALA A 846 -1.68 19.87 7.65
N LYS A 847 -2.75 19.56 6.90
CA LYS A 847 -4.06 20.22 7.06
C LYS A 847 -4.71 19.84 8.38
N ILE A 848 -4.65 18.56 8.78
CA ILE A 848 -5.17 18.09 10.07
C ILE A 848 -4.42 18.77 11.22
N LYS A 849 -3.09 18.81 11.20
CA LYS A 849 -2.27 19.50 12.20
C LYS A 849 -2.64 20.98 12.32
N ARG A 850 -2.84 21.69 11.19
CA ARG A 850 -3.29 23.09 11.18
C ARG A 850 -4.70 23.27 11.75
N ALA A 851 -5.62 22.38 11.42
CA ALA A 851 -6.99 22.41 11.92
C ALA A 851 -7.02 22.19 13.44
N LEU A 852 -6.33 21.15 13.94
CA LEU A 852 -6.18 20.87 15.37
C LEU A 852 -5.60 22.06 16.12
N LYS A 853 -4.47 22.61 15.65
CA LYS A 853 -3.84 23.79 16.27
C LYS A 853 -4.76 24.99 16.30
N SER A 854 -5.51 25.23 15.22
CA SER A 854 -6.45 26.35 15.13
C SER A 854 -7.64 26.18 16.08
N VAL A 855 -8.17 24.97 16.20
CA VAL A 855 -9.32 24.67 17.07
C VAL A 855 -8.91 24.75 18.54
N LEU A 856 -7.82 24.08 18.93
CA LEU A 856 -7.34 24.07 20.32
C LEU A 856 -6.97 25.47 20.83
N LYS A 857 -6.50 26.36 19.94
CA LYS A 857 -6.15 27.74 20.30
C LYS A 857 -7.35 28.67 20.45
N ASN A 858 -8.38 28.53 19.61
CA ASN A 858 -9.42 29.55 19.43
C ASN A 858 -10.78 29.15 19.99
N VAL A 859 -10.99 27.88 20.35
CA VAL A 859 -12.26 27.45 20.91
C VAL A 859 -12.47 28.11 22.27
N LYS A 860 -13.56 28.90 22.37
CA LYS A 860 -14.11 29.35 23.64
C LYS A 860 -14.96 28.21 24.19
N LEU A 861 -14.63 27.76 25.40
CA LEU A 861 -15.45 26.81 26.11
C LEU A 861 -16.71 27.54 26.57
N ASN A 862 -17.82 27.24 25.92
CA ASN A 862 -19.15 27.70 26.30
C ASN A 862 -19.86 26.55 27.05
N ASP A 863 -20.98 26.84 27.70
CA ASP A 863 -21.76 25.88 28.51
C ASP A 863 -22.59 24.88 27.69
N ASP A 864 -22.34 24.75 26.38
CA ASP A 864 -22.99 23.73 25.54
C ASP A 864 -22.22 22.41 25.65
N ASP A 865 -22.59 21.61 26.67
CA ASP A 865 -21.94 20.35 26.99
C ASP A 865 -21.99 19.34 25.84
N MET A 866 -23.08 19.32 25.08
CA MET A 866 -23.25 18.39 23.95
C MET A 866 -22.27 18.71 22.83
N GLN A 867 -22.21 19.97 22.37
CA GLN A 867 -21.29 20.35 21.30
C GLN A 867 -19.82 20.20 21.74
N LEU A 868 -19.54 20.44 23.02
CA LEU A 868 -18.21 20.24 23.57
C LEU A 868 -17.82 18.76 23.59
N ALA A 869 -18.73 17.86 23.97
CA ALA A 869 -18.50 16.43 23.91
C ALA A 869 -18.22 15.95 22.47
N GLN A 870 -19.00 16.41 21.49
CA GLN A 870 -18.77 16.10 20.06
C GLN A 870 -17.41 16.60 19.56
N LEU A 871 -17.02 17.81 19.95
CA LEU A 871 -15.74 18.39 19.57
C LEU A 871 -14.59 17.54 20.09
N ILE A 872 -14.66 17.08 21.35
CA ILE A 872 -13.64 16.22 21.96
C ILE A 872 -13.55 14.89 21.23
N THR A 873 -14.68 14.27 20.87
CA THR A 873 -14.67 13.02 20.09
C THR A 873 -13.90 13.18 18.77
N GLU A 874 -14.14 14.27 18.03
CA GLU A 874 -13.40 14.53 16.79
C GLU A 874 -11.93 14.89 17.01
N LEU A 875 -11.61 15.62 18.08
CA LEU A 875 -10.22 15.90 18.47
C LEU A 875 -9.47 14.59 18.75
N THR A 876 -10.02 13.73 19.61
CA THR A 876 -9.47 12.41 19.95
C THR A 876 -9.25 11.57 18.69
N ARG A 877 -10.26 11.45 17.82
CA ARG A 877 -10.14 10.70 16.56
C ARG A 877 -8.99 11.19 15.67
N LEU A 878 -8.83 12.51 15.54
CA LEU A 878 -7.77 13.10 14.72
C LEU A 878 -6.38 13.03 15.36
N LEU A 879 -6.28 13.06 16.69
CA LEU A 879 -5.03 12.84 17.40
C LEU A 879 -4.48 11.43 17.16
N ASN A 880 -5.35 10.42 17.12
CA ASN A 880 -4.96 9.06 16.75
C ASN A 880 -4.40 8.98 15.31
N PHE A 881 -4.98 9.76 14.38
CA PHE A 881 -4.60 9.72 12.97
C PHE A 881 -3.20 10.29 12.69
N ILE A 882 -2.81 11.40 13.33
CA ILE A 882 -1.57 12.10 12.99
C ILE A 882 -0.29 11.31 13.33
N LYS A 883 -0.39 10.25 14.15
CA LYS A 883 0.73 9.49 14.76
C LYS A 883 1.64 10.37 15.62
N MET A 884 2.29 9.78 16.62
CA MET A 884 3.20 10.48 17.56
C MET A 884 4.56 10.78 16.90
N ASP A 885 4.57 11.67 15.90
CA ASP A 885 5.82 12.23 15.36
C ASP A 885 6.27 13.47 16.16
N ASP A 886 7.55 13.83 16.09
CA ASP A 886 8.12 14.96 16.83
C ASP A 886 7.40 16.29 16.52
N ASP A 887 6.96 16.44 15.27
CA ASP A 887 6.20 17.61 14.80
C ASP A 887 4.82 17.76 15.45
N SER A 888 4.26 16.69 16.03
CA SER A 888 2.94 16.70 16.67
C SER A 888 3.00 17.16 18.13
N LYS A 889 4.18 17.17 18.76
CA LYS A 889 4.35 17.50 20.18
C LYS A 889 3.67 18.82 20.63
N PRO A 890 3.76 19.94 19.90
CA PRO A 890 3.09 21.19 20.31
C PRO A 890 1.54 21.09 20.29
N ILE A 891 0.99 20.25 19.42
CA ILE A 891 -0.46 20.00 19.33
C ILE A 891 -0.89 19.16 20.54
N LEU A 892 -0.10 18.16 20.92
CA LEU A 892 -0.35 17.34 22.11
C LEU A 892 -0.34 18.20 23.37
N GLU A 893 0.65 19.07 23.54
CA GLU A 893 0.71 20.04 24.64
C GLU A 893 -0.51 20.97 24.67
N SER A 894 -0.94 21.45 23.50
CA SER A 894 -2.15 22.26 23.37
C SER A 894 -3.43 21.48 23.75
N PHE A 895 -3.50 20.18 23.42
CA PHE A 895 -4.63 19.33 23.79
C PHE A 895 -4.67 19.09 25.30
N ILE A 896 -3.53 18.93 25.97
CA ILE A 896 -3.47 18.78 27.43
C ILE A 896 -3.99 20.03 28.14
N VAL A 897 -3.57 21.22 27.67
CA VAL A 897 -4.06 22.50 28.22
C VAL A 897 -5.57 22.66 27.97
N PHE A 898 -6.05 22.25 26.79
CA PHE A 898 -7.47 22.22 26.49
C PHE A 898 -8.23 21.26 27.43
N ALA A 899 -7.68 20.06 27.66
CA ALA A 899 -8.25 19.06 28.55
C ALA A 899 -8.42 19.57 29.98
N ASP A 900 -7.41 20.25 30.52
CA ASP A 900 -7.47 20.82 31.88
C ASP A 900 -8.58 21.86 32.00
N LYS A 901 -8.79 22.69 30.97
CA LYS A 901 -9.87 23.68 30.94
C LYS A 901 -11.25 23.02 30.85
N VAL A 902 -11.40 22.02 29.99
CA VAL A 902 -12.65 21.25 29.83
C VAL A 902 -13.01 20.49 31.11
N ALA A 903 -12.03 20.01 31.87
CA ALA A 903 -12.29 19.35 33.15
C ALA A 903 -12.90 20.30 34.20
N GLN A 904 -12.63 21.61 34.09
CA GLN A 904 -13.10 22.63 35.04
C GLN A 904 -14.47 23.22 34.68
N THR A 905 -14.98 23.01 33.47
CA THR A 905 -16.28 23.58 33.07
C THR A 905 -17.43 22.86 33.79
N SER A 906 -18.25 23.62 34.52
CA SER A 906 -19.48 23.12 35.12
C SER A 906 -20.55 23.00 34.04
N GLY A 907 -20.89 21.77 33.69
CA GLY A 907 -22.01 21.48 32.80
C GLY A 907 -23.32 21.31 33.55
N SER A 908 -24.44 21.71 32.93
CA SER A 908 -25.78 21.55 33.52
C SER A 908 -26.40 20.19 33.21
N ASP A 909 -26.01 19.58 32.08
CA ASP A 909 -26.49 18.26 31.69
C ASP A 909 -25.52 17.17 32.15
N HIS A 910 -26.01 16.26 33.00
CA HIS A 910 -25.22 15.18 33.56
C HIS A 910 -24.74 14.18 32.50
N LEU A 911 -25.57 13.84 31.49
CA LEU A 911 -25.18 12.89 30.43
C LEU A 911 -24.01 13.45 29.63
N TYR A 912 -24.16 14.65 29.10
CA TYR A 912 -23.13 15.24 28.25
C TYR A 912 -21.85 15.56 29.03
N ARG A 913 -21.96 15.84 30.33
CA ARG A 913 -20.78 15.94 31.20
C ARG A 913 -20.02 14.61 31.31
N VAL A 914 -20.73 13.47 31.43
CA VAL A 914 -20.10 12.14 31.38
C VAL A 914 -19.44 11.90 30.02
N LEU A 915 -20.17 12.09 28.92
CA LEU A 915 -19.66 11.89 27.55
C LEU A 915 -18.41 12.74 27.28
N ARG A 916 -18.43 13.99 27.75
CA ARG A 916 -17.29 14.91 27.65
C ARG A 916 -16.07 14.38 28.39
N GLN A 917 -16.24 13.90 29.62
CA GLN A 917 -15.16 13.40 30.47
C GLN A 917 -14.61 12.04 30.01
N SER A 918 -15.45 11.13 29.54
CA SER A 918 -15.03 9.84 28.96
C SER A 918 -14.26 10.03 27.65
N ASN A 919 -14.78 10.83 26.71
CA ASN A 919 -14.10 11.13 25.45
C ASN A 919 -12.76 11.87 25.68
N LEU A 920 -12.70 12.69 26.74
CA LEU A 920 -11.46 13.35 27.14
C LEU A 920 -10.44 12.35 27.69
N ALA A 921 -10.89 11.41 28.52
CA ALA A 921 -10.04 10.33 29.01
C ALA A 921 -9.48 9.49 27.85
N GLU A 922 -10.31 9.15 26.86
CA GLU A 922 -9.87 8.44 25.65
C GLU A 922 -8.75 9.20 24.92
N GLY A 923 -8.95 10.50 24.64
CA GLY A 923 -7.95 11.33 23.98
C GLY A 923 -6.65 11.44 24.76
N LEU A 924 -6.75 11.62 26.09
CA LEU A 924 -5.59 11.68 26.98
C LEU A 924 -4.80 10.36 27.02
N ILE A 925 -5.47 9.21 26.91
CA ILE A 925 -4.79 7.92 26.80
C ILE A 925 -4.05 7.77 25.49
N GLN A 926 -4.66 8.15 24.37
CA GLN A 926 -4.03 8.07 23.05
C GLN A 926 -2.74 8.89 22.97
N ILE A 927 -2.63 9.94 23.80
CA ILE A 927 -1.43 10.77 23.92
C ILE A 927 -0.52 10.39 25.11
N ALA A 928 -0.70 9.20 25.67
CA ALA A 928 0.07 8.63 26.77
C ALA A 928 0.01 9.40 28.12
N HIS A 929 -1.04 10.20 28.37
CA HIS A 929 -1.26 10.93 29.61
C HIS A 929 -2.18 10.17 30.60
N LYS A 930 -1.78 8.96 30.98
CA LYS A 930 -2.57 7.99 31.77
C LYS A 930 -3.19 8.54 33.05
N LYS A 931 -2.40 9.26 33.86
CA LYS A 931 -2.88 9.82 35.15
C LYS A 931 -4.05 10.79 34.96
N LYS A 932 -3.95 11.71 34.00
CA LYS A 932 -5.02 12.68 33.72
C LYS A 932 -6.26 12.01 33.14
N ALA A 933 -6.06 11.03 32.26
CA ALA A 933 -7.17 10.25 31.74
C ALA A 933 -7.94 9.52 32.86
N SER A 934 -7.22 8.88 33.78
CA SER A 934 -7.83 8.20 34.94
C SER A 934 -8.62 9.18 35.82
N THR A 935 -8.09 10.39 36.06
CA THR A 935 -8.82 11.45 36.78
C THR A 935 -10.09 11.88 36.05
N ALA A 936 -10.02 12.10 34.73
CA ALA A 936 -11.19 12.47 33.92
C ALA A 936 -12.26 11.37 33.97
N LEU A 937 -11.87 10.10 33.84
CA LEU A 937 -12.79 8.97 33.86
C LEU A 937 -13.41 8.74 35.25
N THR A 938 -12.64 8.97 36.32
CA THR A 938 -13.16 8.93 37.69
C THR A 938 -14.22 10.01 37.90
N GLY A 939 -13.99 11.22 37.38
CA GLY A 939 -15.00 12.28 37.37
C GLY A 939 -16.27 11.88 36.61
N ALA A 940 -16.13 11.22 35.46
CA ALA A 940 -17.28 10.70 34.70
C ALA A 940 -18.10 9.69 35.53
N LEU A 941 -17.42 8.79 36.25
CA LEU A 941 -18.06 7.79 37.11
C LEU A 941 -18.80 8.41 38.31
N GLU A 942 -18.31 9.53 38.85
CA GLU A 942 -19.02 10.26 39.90
C GLU A 942 -20.31 10.91 39.38
N VAL A 943 -20.25 11.54 38.19
CA VAL A 943 -21.42 12.16 37.54
C VAL A 943 -22.43 11.10 37.09
N LEU A 944 -21.97 9.93 36.64
CA LEU A 944 -22.84 8.82 36.25
C LEU A 944 -23.85 8.44 37.35
N ARG A 945 -23.46 8.54 38.62
CA ARG A 945 -24.33 8.21 39.77
C ARG A 945 -25.49 9.19 39.95
N THR A 946 -25.45 10.37 39.33
CA THR A 946 -26.50 11.38 39.43
C THR A 946 -27.45 11.38 38.22
N ILE A 947 -27.22 10.52 37.23
CA ILE A 947 -28.13 10.39 36.08
C ILE A 947 -29.38 9.64 36.54
N HIS A 948 -30.55 10.18 36.23
CA HIS A 948 -31.84 9.59 36.60
C HIS A 948 -32.52 8.84 35.44
N SER A 949 -32.35 9.31 34.21
CA SER A 949 -32.91 8.68 33.01
C SER A 949 -32.19 7.37 32.70
N GLU A 950 -32.94 6.27 32.56
CA GLU A 950 -32.37 4.94 32.31
C GLU A 950 -31.63 4.86 30.98
N LEU A 951 -32.18 5.51 29.95
CA LEU A 951 -31.55 5.55 28.63
C LEU A 951 -30.23 6.31 28.68
N ASP A 952 -30.23 7.50 29.28
CA ASP A 952 -29.05 8.33 29.44
C ASP A 952 -27.99 7.62 30.29
N PHE A 953 -28.42 6.87 31.31
CA PHE A 953 -27.53 6.09 32.16
C PHE A 953 -26.80 5.00 31.37
N ILE A 954 -27.53 4.23 30.55
CA ILE A 954 -26.95 3.18 29.70
C ILE A 954 -25.97 3.80 28.69
N ASP A 955 -26.38 4.90 28.07
CA ASP A 955 -25.59 5.63 27.09
C ASP A 955 -24.29 6.18 27.70
N ALA A 956 -24.39 6.79 28.88
CA ALA A 956 -23.25 7.25 29.66
C ALA A 956 -22.28 6.11 30.04
N CYS A 957 -22.82 4.96 30.49
CA CYS A 957 -22.00 3.79 30.80
C CYS A 957 -21.25 3.30 29.57
N SER A 958 -21.89 3.25 28.41
CA SER A 958 -21.26 2.76 27.20
C SER A 958 -20.06 3.61 26.77
N SER A 959 -20.19 4.94 26.83
CA SER A 959 -19.07 5.84 26.57
C SER A 959 -17.93 5.69 27.59
N ILE A 960 -18.24 5.48 28.87
CA ILE A 960 -17.23 5.19 29.90
C ILE A 960 -16.50 3.88 29.57
N ILE A 961 -17.20 2.83 29.14
CA ILE A 961 -16.59 1.55 28.78
C ILE A 961 -15.60 1.72 27.63
N SER A 962 -15.98 2.43 26.56
CA SER A 962 -15.06 2.74 25.45
C SER A 962 -13.78 3.44 25.91
N ALA A 963 -13.89 4.33 26.91
CA ALA A 963 -12.73 4.98 27.51
C ALA A 963 -11.89 4.02 28.37
N ILE A 964 -12.52 3.14 29.17
CA ILE A 964 -11.85 2.11 29.98
C ILE A 964 -11.01 1.18 29.08
N GLU A 965 -11.53 0.80 27.92
CA GLU A 965 -10.84 -0.08 26.98
C GLU A 965 -9.53 0.50 26.46
N CYS A 966 -9.39 1.83 26.45
CA CYS A 966 -8.15 2.44 26.02
C CYS A 966 -7.03 2.27 27.07
N PHE A 967 -7.35 2.02 28.34
CA PHE A 967 -6.37 1.78 29.40
C PHE A 967 -5.73 0.40 29.27
N ASP A 968 -4.51 0.28 29.83
CA ASP A 968 -3.86 -1.01 30.00
C ASP A 968 -4.73 -1.93 30.87
N LEU A 969 -4.79 -3.24 30.56
CA LEU A 969 -5.59 -4.22 31.30
C LEU A 969 -5.41 -4.12 32.83
N LYS A 970 -4.18 -3.89 33.29
CA LYS A 970 -3.79 -3.75 34.72
C LYS A 970 -4.53 -2.62 35.43
N GLU A 971 -4.83 -1.55 34.69
CA GLU A 971 -5.45 -0.33 35.20
C GLU A 971 -6.99 -0.39 35.07
N ARG A 972 -7.52 -1.31 34.26
CA ARG A 972 -8.97 -1.44 34.04
C ARG A 972 -9.70 -1.95 35.28
N ALA A 973 -9.07 -2.78 36.12
CA ALA A 973 -9.72 -3.41 37.29
C ALA A 973 -10.44 -2.40 38.20
N THR A 974 -9.75 -1.31 38.57
CA THR A 974 -10.29 -0.28 39.47
C THR A 974 -11.41 0.52 38.80
N LEU A 975 -11.26 0.81 37.49
CA LEU A 975 -12.25 1.55 36.70
C LEU A 975 -13.53 0.73 36.47
N ILE A 976 -13.37 -0.56 36.14
CA ILE A 976 -14.48 -1.52 36.01
C ILE A 976 -15.20 -1.68 37.34
N GLN A 977 -14.47 -1.83 38.45
CA GLN A 977 -15.09 -1.90 39.77
C GLN A 977 -15.93 -0.64 40.07
N ALA A 978 -15.38 0.56 39.84
CA ALA A 978 -16.08 1.81 40.08
C ALA A 978 -17.32 1.98 39.18
N LEU A 979 -17.24 1.53 37.91
CA LEU A 979 -18.38 1.47 37.00
C LEU A 979 -19.47 0.53 37.53
N LEU A 980 -19.11 -0.68 37.98
CA LEU A 980 -20.05 -1.66 38.49
C LEU A 980 -20.72 -1.20 39.81
N GLU A 981 -19.98 -0.47 40.65
CA GLU A 981 -20.54 0.17 41.83
C GLU A 981 -21.55 1.28 41.46
N ALA A 982 -21.27 2.08 40.43
CA ALA A 982 -22.19 3.09 39.93
C ALA A 982 -23.46 2.46 39.34
N ILE A 983 -23.32 1.38 38.54
CA ILE A 983 -24.43 0.59 38.01
C ILE A 983 -25.28 0.02 39.15
N ASN A 984 -24.65 -0.58 40.17
CA ASN A 984 -25.39 -1.12 41.31
C ASN A 984 -26.11 -0.02 42.11
N HIS A 985 -25.50 1.14 42.28
CA HIS A 985 -26.12 2.29 42.92
C HIS A 985 -27.37 2.74 42.16
N TYR A 986 -27.27 2.88 40.84
CA TYR A 986 -28.40 3.23 39.97
C TYR A 986 -29.54 2.21 40.06
N ILE A 987 -29.21 0.92 39.94
CA ILE A 987 -30.19 -0.19 40.01
C ILE A 987 -30.94 -0.21 41.35
N LYS A 988 -30.28 0.16 42.45
CA LYS A 988 -30.87 0.23 43.80
C LYS A 988 -31.74 1.46 44.01
N GLY A 989 -31.34 2.59 43.42
CA GLY A 989 -32.02 3.87 43.54
C GLY A 989 -33.29 3.97 42.72
N ASP A 990 -33.39 3.23 41.61
CA ASP A 990 -34.52 3.34 40.68
C ASP A 990 -35.60 2.25 40.88
N PRO A 991 -36.79 2.60 41.42
CA PRO A 991 -37.92 1.70 41.49
C PRO A 991 -38.55 1.40 40.11
N HIS A 992 -38.30 2.21 39.08
CA HIS A 992 -38.99 2.20 37.77
C HIS A 992 -38.18 1.62 36.61
N PHE A 993 -37.37 0.59 36.89
CA PHE A 993 -36.62 -0.14 35.87
C PHE A 993 -37.51 -0.62 34.71
N ASN A 994 -37.29 -0.11 33.50
CA ASN A 994 -38.18 -0.32 32.37
C ASN A 994 -37.86 -1.63 31.64
N ALA A 995 -38.85 -2.53 31.56
CA ALA A 995 -38.72 -3.78 30.82
C ALA A 995 -38.41 -3.59 29.32
N SER A 996 -38.69 -2.41 28.74
CA SER A 996 -38.41 -2.15 27.32
C SER A 996 -36.93 -2.02 26.98
N LEU A 997 -36.07 -1.71 27.96
CA LEU A 997 -34.62 -1.48 27.78
C LEU A 997 -33.77 -2.73 28.10
N GLN A 998 -34.40 -3.89 28.27
CA GLN A 998 -33.71 -5.15 28.58
C GLN A 998 -32.63 -5.52 27.57
N ALA A 999 -32.86 -5.25 26.28
CA ALA A 999 -31.89 -5.50 25.22
C ALA A 999 -30.66 -4.57 25.33
N ASP A 1000 -30.87 -3.30 25.70
CA ASP A 1000 -29.80 -2.34 25.90
C ASP A 1000 -28.90 -2.73 27.09
N TRP A 1001 -29.49 -3.23 28.18
CA TRP A 1001 -28.74 -3.76 29.33
C TRP A 1001 -27.92 -5.02 29.01
N LEU A 1002 -28.43 -5.88 28.14
CA LEU A 1002 -27.69 -7.03 27.62
C LEU A 1002 -26.48 -6.54 26.82
N GLN A 1003 -26.69 -5.59 25.90
CA GLN A 1003 -25.62 -4.98 25.11
C GLN A 1003 -24.57 -4.30 26.00
N LEU A 1004 -25.00 -3.60 27.05
CA LEU A 1004 -24.10 -2.95 28.00
C LEU A 1004 -23.28 -3.96 28.79
N SER A 1005 -23.91 -5.02 29.29
CA SER A 1005 -23.21 -6.08 30.04
C SER A 1005 -22.14 -6.76 29.18
N ASP A 1006 -22.42 -6.90 27.88
CA ASP A 1006 -21.49 -7.47 26.91
C ASP A 1006 -20.32 -6.53 26.64
N GLN A 1007 -20.57 -5.22 26.49
CA GLN A 1007 -19.51 -4.21 26.40
C GLN A 1007 -18.60 -4.22 27.63
N ILE A 1008 -19.16 -4.32 28.85
CA ILE A 1008 -18.35 -4.41 30.08
C ILE A 1008 -17.47 -5.65 30.03
N ALA A 1009 -18.05 -6.78 29.62
CA ALA A 1009 -17.33 -8.04 29.57
C ALA A 1009 -16.21 -8.02 28.53
N GLU A 1010 -16.45 -7.48 27.34
CA GLU A 1010 -15.43 -7.24 26.31
C GLU A 1010 -14.34 -6.29 26.84
N ALA A 1011 -14.69 -5.22 27.55
CA ALA A 1011 -13.70 -4.33 28.15
C ALA A 1011 -12.84 -5.00 29.24
N CYS A 1012 -13.35 -6.03 29.90
CA CYS A 1012 -12.57 -6.84 30.84
C CYS A 1012 -11.47 -7.64 30.12
N ILE A 1013 -11.69 -8.03 28.85
CA ILE A 1013 -10.84 -8.96 28.10
C ILE A 1013 -10.04 -8.30 26.96
N SER A 1014 -10.52 -7.20 26.36
CA SER A 1014 -10.15 -6.82 25.01
C SER A 1014 -8.64 -6.50 24.88
N LYS A 1015 -7.96 -7.42 24.17
CA LYS A 1015 -6.58 -7.36 23.66
C LYS A 1015 -6.56 -7.00 22.16
N ASP A 1016 -7.72 -7.04 21.49
CA ASP A 1016 -7.88 -7.08 20.02
C ASP A 1016 -7.37 -5.84 19.28
N LYS A 1017 -7.43 -4.66 19.91
CA LYS A 1017 -6.88 -3.43 19.30
C LYS A 1017 -5.35 -3.50 19.16
N LEU A 1018 -4.66 -4.26 20.02
CA LEU A 1018 -3.21 -4.49 19.90
C LEU A 1018 -2.90 -5.54 18.84
N SER A 1019 -3.65 -6.64 18.77
CA SER A 1019 -3.49 -7.67 17.73
C SER A 1019 -3.78 -7.12 16.33
N MET A 1020 -4.81 -6.29 16.16
CA MET A 1020 -5.09 -5.59 14.89
C MET A 1020 -4.00 -4.59 14.51
N ASN A 1021 -3.40 -3.89 15.47
CA ASN A 1021 -2.27 -3.00 15.19
C ASN A 1021 -1.01 -3.77 14.77
N LEU A 1022 -0.75 -4.93 15.39
CA LEU A 1022 0.35 -5.82 15.01
C LEU A 1022 0.14 -6.43 13.63
N PHE A 1023 -1.09 -6.86 13.34
CA PHE A 1023 -1.49 -7.34 12.03
C PHE A 1023 -1.27 -6.27 10.94
N ASN A 1024 -1.77 -5.06 11.16
CA ASN A 1024 -1.58 -3.94 10.22
C ASN A 1024 -0.10 -3.55 10.04
N HIS A 1025 0.70 -3.65 11.11
CA HIS A 1025 2.14 -3.40 11.03
C HIS A 1025 2.85 -4.45 10.18
N TYR A 1026 2.54 -5.72 10.40
CA TYR A 1026 3.08 -6.83 9.61
C TYR A 1026 2.69 -6.70 8.14
N GLN A 1027 1.42 -6.38 7.84
CA GLN A 1027 0.94 -6.15 6.48
C GLN A 1027 1.73 -5.05 5.76
N GLN A 1028 1.94 -3.91 6.41
CA GLN A 1028 2.71 -2.78 5.83
C GLN A 1028 4.18 -3.14 5.56
N GLN A 1029 4.80 -3.93 6.43
CA GLN A 1029 6.16 -4.42 6.17
C GLN A 1029 6.18 -5.36 4.97
N ASP A 1030 5.17 -6.21 4.84
CA ASP A 1030 5.06 -7.18 3.76
C ASP A 1030 4.85 -6.50 2.40
N GLU A 1031 3.96 -5.51 2.35
CA GLU A 1031 3.74 -4.63 1.19
C GLU A 1031 5.04 -3.95 0.73
N PHE A 1032 5.82 -3.42 1.67
CA PHE A 1032 7.08 -2.77 1.39
C PHE A 1032 8.11 -3.73 0.77
N ILE A 1033 8.22 -4.95 1.30
CA ILE A 1033 9.11 -5.98 0.76
C ILE A 1033 8.69 -6.36 -0.67
N ILE A 1034 7.38 -6.51 -0.90
CA ILE A 1034 6.84 -6.84 -2.23
C ILE A 1034 7.19 -5.76 -3.24
N LEU A 1035 6.86 -4.50 -2.95
CA LEU A 1035 7.13 -3.36 -3.83
C LEU A 1035 8.63 -3.21 -4.11
N ASN A 1036 9.46 -3.30 -3.07
CA ASN A 1036 10.88 -3.08 -3.21
C ASN A 1036 11.52 -4.11 -4.14
N ARG A 1037 11.16 -5.39 -4.03
CA ARG A 1037 11.71 -6.42 -4.91
C ARG A 1037 11.21 -6.26 -6.35
N ILE A 1038 9.91 -6.03 -6.57
CA ILE A 1038 9.33 -5.86 -7.91
C ILE A 1038 9.96 -4.66 -8.65
N LEU A 1039 10.37 -3.61 -7.93
CA LEU A 1039 11.02 -2.45 -8.51
C LEU A 1039 12.47 -2.70 -8.94
N HIS A 1040 13.18 -3.62 -8.27
CA HIS A 1040 14.64 -3.77 -8.43
C HIS A 1040 15.06 -5.10 -9.07
N GLU A 1041 14.19 -6.10 -9.09
CA GLU A 1041 14.47 -7.41 -9.71
C GLU A 1041 14.23 -7.31 -11.22
N SER A 1042 15.31 -7.15 -11.99
CA SER A 1042 15.33 -7.48 -13.42
C SER A 1042 15.40 -9.00 -13.58
N ILE A 1043 14.69 -9.54 -14.56
CA ILE A 1043 14.72 -10.97 -14.90
C ILE A 1043 16.01 -11.34 -15.67
N ASN A 1044 16.70 -10.29 -16.12
CA ASN A 1044 18.05 -10.23 -16.62
C ASN A 1044 19.07 -10.36 -15.47
#